data_AF-A0A0P7BVY9-F1
#
_entry.id   AF-A0A0P7BVY9-F1
#
_cell.length_a   1.000
_cell.length_b   1.000
_cell.length_c   1.000
_cell.angle_alpha   90.00
_cell.angle_beta   90.00
_cell.angle_gamma   90.00
#
_symmetry.space_group_name_H-M   'P 1'
#
loop_
_entity.id
_entity.type
_entity.pdbx_description
1 polymer ?
#
loop_
_entity_poly.entity_id
_entity_poly.type
_entity_poly.pdbx_seq_one_letter_code
_entity_poly.pdbx_strand_id
1 'polypeptide(L)'
;MSQSYWEVQSHPKVHEGDIELDANIIAQLPSGATIKSCRGHGGSNWNTTARIDFQVNGEQITYFLKLAEGPKAAAMFHGEYESMKLINEIVPAFSPKPLAWGKCKDSDRHFIPFSFHILHKGLPSIPRLTHAVAQLHTLSVDANPTGKFGFHTTTYNGTLPQDNTWTDTWEEFYIRGMRQIYAVFGIESLSSDSCSAAQEPVSSASRDMLNGQSLADRAAHALNQLIRMDIPRLRKLVQVWLDKKVNLPLAEPFVARCADATQAMTASLPSSTIGLPEPSAVVVQQAKLMLRNTRRRLVLRRESTVAEYFAQMFGDNLRWESLGIFFNAATRAALDVASFPSLYTDDQQRRDLIRALTYVGDCCLETCLALDSMNDLQLILQYENFIVHSQVDGDQSYHSWRRIGDVASSLFALGYHEKIDETTSNIPLFVAELRKATSARVYAADKSLAIFLGRPPRIVKAYCIFQLPANLPNIWDTGDATTAAGQDAERTVVGETSSNDLEVINYTADTRCSARFAWLKEDVLGLFRHRMSPDQVEKASAIRAAVEDQWRELPAHFKLTTSLRHCHSDPFTRDFLVGTRLDYLHTLFLLHLASLRQISEPDEALLTVAGEMLSHIVEVIILRDRLVNSWTSLIWKVAQYGLPAAGIISLALLHSTVNTGASPFSRSRLVQDLSVLVAEIRTGAMIQAGEPNFALFTRATSTIQSLLDSLMTWGQSRTDTLNSQVDTSTQYMDRWDPCINFDPWEFEIDFWANLAEHPTLHGTSHEN
;
A
#
# COMPACT_ATOMS: atom_id res chain seq x y z
N MET A 1 9.28 -3.49 -27.25
CA MET A 1 8.62 -4.80 -27.51
C MET A 1 7.58 -4.60 -28.58
N SER A 2 7.53 -5.45 -29.62
CA SER A 2 6.52 -5.34 -30.67
C SER A 2 5.14 -5.66 -30.09
N GLN A 3 4.11 -4.99 -30.61
CA GLN A 3 2.72 -5.25 -30.23
C GLN A 3 2.34 -6.73 -30.43
N SER A 4 2.87 -7.35 -31.49
CA SER A 4 2.70 -8.78 -31.78
C SER A 4 3.30 -9.72 -30.72
N TYR A 5 4.41 -9.36 -30.07
CA TYR A 5 5.00 -10.16 -29.00
C TYR A 5 4.13 -10.11 -27.75
N TRP A 6 3.65 -8.92 -27.39
CA TRP A 6 2.74 -8.74 -26.26
C TRP A 6 1.38 -9.41 -26.47
N GLU A 7 0.83 -9.34 -27.68
CA GLU A 7 -0.41 -10.02 -28.05
C GLU A 7 -0.30 -11.54 -27.86
N VAL A 8 0.83 -12.15 -28.23
CA VAL A 8 1.09 -13.58 -27.98
C VAL A 8 1.29 -13.85 -26.49
N GLN A 9 1.89 -12.93 -25.74
CA GLN A 9 2.14 -13.14 -24.31
C GLN A 9 0.85 -13.05 -23.47
N SER A 10 -0.11 -12.22 -23.87
CA SER A 10 -1.35 -11.95 -23.15
C SER A 10 -2.50 -12.92 -23.48
N HIS A 11 -2.34 -13.79 -24.47
CA HIS A 11 -3.38 -14.73 -24.92
C HIS A 11 -2.86 -16.18 -24.95
N PRO A 12 -2.74 -16.84 -23.78
CA PRO A 12 -2.33 -18.24 -23.71
C PRO A 12 -3.31 -19.14 -24.44
N LYS A 13 -2.79 -20.02 -25.30
CA LYS A 13 -3.58 -21.06 -25.94
C LYS A 13 -3.82 -22.15 -24.92
N VAL A 14 -5.09 -22.37 -24.56
CA VAL A 14 -5.50 -23.49 -23.71
C VAL A 14 -5.53 -24.75 -24.57
N HIS A 15 -4.93 -25.82 -24.07
CA HIS A 15 -4.87 -27.10 -24.77
C HIS A 15 -5.85 -28.08 -24.12
N GLU A 16 -6.82 -28.54 -24.91
CA GLU A 16 -7.84 -29.51 -24.49
C GLU A 16 -7.96 -30.64 -25.54
N GLY A 17 -8.57 -31.76 -25.15
CA GLY A 17 -8.76 -32.93 -26.02
C GLY A 17 -7.64 -33.96 -25.95
N ASP A 18 -7.89 -35.12 -26.55
CA ASP A 18 -6.93 -36.23 -26.59
C ASP A 18 -5.79 -35.94 -27.57
N ILE A 19 -4.58 -36.29 -27.17
CA ILE A 19 -3.35 -36.14 -27.98
C ILE A 19 -2.75 -37.51 -28.20
N GLU A 20 -2.61 -37.90 -29.46
CA GLU A 20 -1.89 -39.13 -29.82
C GLU A 20 -0.40 -39.02 -29.45
N LEU A 21 0.10 -40.02 -28.73
CA LEU A 21 1.46 -40.01 -28.21
C LEU A 21 2.44 -40.59 -29.23
N ASP A 22 3.44 -39.79 -29.62
CA ASP A 22 4.46 -40.21 -30.59
C ASP A 22 5.33 -41.37 -30.07
N ALA A 23 5.71 -42.29 -30.95
CA ALA A 23 6.49 -43.48 -30.61
C ALA A 23 7.83 -43.17 -29.91
N ASN A 24 8.50 -42.06 -30.26
CA ASN A 24 9.74 -41.67 -29.61
C ASN A 24 9.51 -41.18 -28.17
N ILE A 25 8.33 -40.63 -27.86
CA ILE A 25 7.95 -40.24 -26.50
C ILE A 25 7.64 -41.48 -25.67
N ILE A 26 6.93 -42.45 -26.24
CA ILE A 26 6.64 -43.75 -25.61
C ILE A 26 7.94 -44.46 -25.21
N ALA A 27 8.95 -44.42 -26.08
CA ALA A 27 10.25 -45.01 -25.82
C ALA A 27 11.01 -44.37 -24.63
N GLN A 28 10.63 -43.16 -24.19
CA GLN A 28 11.21 -42.51 -23.00
C GLN A 28 10.47 -42.83 -21.70
N LEU A 29 9.34 -43.54 -21.77
CA LEU A 29 8.60 -43.96 -20.58
C LEU A 29 9.30 -45.15 -19.91
N PRO A 30 9.13 -45.36 -18.59
CA PRO A 30 9.69 -46.52 -17.90
C PRO A 30 9.27 -47.84 -18.55
N SER A 31 10.17 -48.83 -18.54
CA SER A 31 9.86 -50.16 -19.08
C SER A 31 8.64 -50.78 -18.39
N GLY A 32 7.71 -51.34 -19.17
CA GLY A 32 6.44 -51.86 -18.65
C GLY A 32 5.33 -50.82 -18.48
N ALA A 33 5.54 -49.57 -18.91
CA ALA A 33 4.51 -48.55 -18.89
C ALA A 33 3.29 -48.91 -19.76
N THR A 34 2.11 -48.94 -19.14
CA THR A 34 0.82 -49.04 -19.82
C THR A 34 0.15 -47.68 -19.84
N ILE A 35 0.11 -47.04 -21.00
CA ILE A 35 -0.47 -45.70 -21.18
C ILE A 35 -1.98 -45.76 -20.93
N LYS A 36 -2.50 -44.83 -20.12
CA LYS A 36 -3.94 -44.70 -19.83
C LYS A 36 -4.57 -43.56 -20.61
N SER A 37 -3.90 -42.41 -20.68
CA SER A 37 -4.36 -41.26 -21.46
C SER A 37 -3.22 -40.29 -21.74
N CYS A 38 -3.36 -39.53 -22.83
CA CYS A 38 -2.58 -38.34 -23.10
C CYS A 38 -3.55 -37.27 -23.59
N ARG A 39 -3.64 -36.15 -22.87
CA ARG A 39 -4.61 -35.07 -23.17
C ARG A 39 -3.98 -33.70 -23.03
N GLY A 40 -4.49 -32.73 -23.77
CA GLY A 40 -4.13 -31.32 -23.61
C GLY A 40 -4.25 -30.88 -22.14
N HIS A 41 -3.28 -30.10 -21.66
CA HIS A 41 -3.26 -29.70 -20.26
C HIS A 41 -2.62 -28.32 -20.06
N GLY A 42 -3.38 -27.40 -19.48
CA GLY A 42 -2.92 -26.04 -19.17
C GLY A 42 -2.92 -25.10 -20.39
N GLY A 43 -2.30 -23.93 -20.22
CA GLY A 43 -2.18 -22.93 -21.27
C GLY A 43 -0.72 -22.55 -21.54
N SER A 44 -0.37 -22.35 -22.79
CA SER A 44 0.98 -21.92 -23.20
C SER A 44 0.93 -20.98 -24.40
N ASN A 45 1.86 -20.01 -24.41
CA ASN A 45 1.97 -19.02 -25.48
C ASN A 45 2.78 -19.55 -26.68
N TRP A 46 3.63 -20.55 -26.47
CA TRP A 46 4.70 -20.92 -27.42
C TRP A 46 4.76 -22.40 -27.80
N ASN A 47 4.17 -23.29 -27.00
CA ASN A 47 4.21 -24.74 -27.22
C ASN A 47 2.84 -25.35 -26.93
N THR A 48 2.61 -26.56 -27.44
CA THR A 48 1.46 -27.38 -27.03
C THR A 48 1.82 -28.12 -25.76
N THR A 49 0.94 -28.09 -24.76
CA THR A 49 1.15 -28.73 -23.46
C THR A 49 0.16 -29.87 -23.23
N ALA A 50 0.63 -30.97 -22.65
CA ALA A 50 -0.16 -32.17 -22.44
C ALA A 50 0.17 -32.83 -21.10
N ARG A 51 -0.77 -33.64 -20.60
CA ARG A 51 -0.62 -34.53 -19.46
C ARG A 51 -0.68 -35.97 -19.94
N ILE A 52 0.33 -36.76 -19.59
CA ILE A 52 0.40 -38.20 -19.86
C ILE A 52 0.15 -38.94 -18.55
N ASP A 53 -0.89 -39.75 -18.50
CA ASP A 53 -1.15 -40.66 -17.38
C ASP A 53 -0.87 -42.10 -17.84
N PHE A 54 -0.04 -42.84 -17.10
CA PHE A 54 0.30 -44.23 -17.38
C PHE A 54 0.48 -45.03 -16.09
N GLN A 55 0.53 -46.36 -16.19
CA GLN A 55 0.77 -47.25 -15.06
C GLN A 55 2.04 -48.07 -15.27
N VAL A 56 2.84 -48.23 -14.21
CA VAL A 56 4.01 -49.11 -14.16
C VAL A 56 3.87 -49.98 -12.92
N ASN A 57 3.90 -51.31 -13.06
CA ASN A 57 3.77 -52.26 -11.94
C ASN A 57 2.54 -52.01 -11.04
N GLY A 58 1.44 -51.49 -11.59
CA GLY A 58 0.22 -51.16 -10.84
C GLY A 58 0.18 -49.75 -10.22
N GLU A 59 1.30 -49.03 -10.19
CA GLU A 59 1.37 -47.65 -9.70
C GLU A 59 1.02 -46.65 -10.81
N GLN A 60 0.20 -45.65 -10.49
CA GLN A 60 -0.16 -44.59 -11.43
C GLN A 60 0.87 -43.47 -11.42
N ILE A 61 1.44 -43.18 -12.60
CA ILE A 61 2.45 -42.14 -12.78
C ILE A 61 1.91 -41.12 -13.81
N THR A 62 2.19 -39.85 -13.55
CA THR A 62 1.79 -38.75 -14.43
C THR A 62 3.01 -37.93 -14.85
N TYR A 63 3.12 -37.64 -16.14
CA TYR A 63 4.11 -36.71 -16.70
C TYR A 63 3.44 -35.50 -17.37
N PHE A 64 4.14 -34.37 -17.36
CA PHE A 64 3.80 -33.19 -18.14
C PHE A 64 4.65 -33.17 -19.42
N LEU A 65 4.04 -32.91 -20.57
CA LEU A 65 4.69 -32.94 -21.88
C LEU A 65 4.56 -31.57 -22.55
N LYS A 66 5.66 -31.05 -23.08
CA LYS A 66 5.65 -29.93 -24.03
C LYS A 66 6.01 -30.43 -25.44
N LEU A 67 5.32 -29.88 -26.44
CA LEU A 67 5.56 -30.11 -27.86
C LEU A 67 5.74 -28.77 -28.58
N ALA A 68 6.78 -28.64 -29.39
CA ALA A 68 7.03 -27.42 -30.17
C ALA A 68 7.47 -27.76 -31.59
N GLU A 69 7.12 -26.92 -32.54
CA GLU A 69 7.51 -27.02 -33.96
C GLU A 69 8.24 -25.74 -34.41
N GLY A 70 8.97 -25.85 -35.52
CA GLY A 70 9.71 -24.75 -36.11
C GLY A 70 11.21 -24.78 -35.83
N PRO A 71 11.96 -23.88 -36.47
CA PRO A 71 13.43 -23.98 -36.59
C PRO A 71 14.18 -23.86 -35.27
N LYS A 72 13.56 -23.30 -34.23
CA LYS A 72 14.17 -23.12 -32.90
C LYS A 72 13.75 -24.18 -31.88
N ALA A 73 12.77 -25.04 -32.19
CA ALA A 73 12.16 -25.96 -31.23
C ALA A 73 13.18 -26.93 -30.62
N ALA A 74 14.06 -27.51 -31.44
CA ALA A 74 15.10 -28.43 -31.01
C ALA A 74 16.07 -27.78 -30.01
N ALA A 75 16.64 -26.63 -30.37
CA ALA A 75 17.62 -25.93 -29.54
C ALA A 75 16.99 -25.41 -28.24
N MET A 76 15.74 -24.94 -28.29
CA MET A 76 14.99 -24.49 -27.12
C MET A 76 14.79 -25.61 -26.10
N PHE A 77 14.30 -26.79 -26.54
CA PHE A 77 14.11 -27.91 -25.63
C PHE A 77 15.41 -28.57 -25.18
N HIS A 78 16.47 -28.53 -25.99
CA HIS A 78 17.79 -28.96 -25.54
C HIS A 78 18.32 -28.08 -24.39
N GLY A 79 18.25 -26.76 -24.54
CA GLY A 79 18.68 -25.82 -23.49
C GLY A 79 17.82 -25.92 -22.23
N GLU A 80 16.50 -26.08 -22.36
CA GLU A 80 15.58 -26.31 -21.24
C GLU A 80 15.89 -27.62 -20.51
N TYR A 81 16.15 -28.72 -21.25
CA TYR A 81 16.53 -30.00 -20.66
C TYR A 81 17.84 -29.90 -19.86
N GLU A 82 18.91 -29.37 -20.46
CA GLU A 82 20.22 -29.29 -19.81
C GLU A 82 20.20 -28.39 -18.56
N SER A 83 19.53 -27.23 -18.63
CA SER A 83 19.43 -26.31 -17.50
C SER A 83 18.60 -26.88 -16.34
N MET A 84 17.43 -27.46 -16.63
CA MET A 84 16.59 -28.05 -15.58
C MET A 84 17.17 -29.33 -14.99
N LYS A 85 17.93 -30.10 -15.78
CA LYS A 85 18.69 -31.26 -15.31
C LYS A 85 19.71 -30.83 -14.27
N LEU A 86 20.53 -29.81 -14.59
CA LEU A 86 21.52 -29.30 -13.66
C LEU A 86 20.88 -28.72 -12.39
N ILE A 87 19.78 -27.97 -12.52
CA ILE A 87 19.04 -27.47 -11.34
C ILE A 87 18.58 -28.61 -10.44
N ASN A 88 18.05 -29.70 -11.01
CA ASN A 88 17.61 -30.87 -10.24
C ASN A 88 18.78 -31.66 -9.62
N GLU A 89 19.96 -31.63 -10.22
CA GLU A 89 21.18 -32.23 -9.65
C GLU A 89 21.70 -31.42 -8.44
N ILE A 90 21.62 -30.08 -8.49
CA ILE A 90 22.07 -29.20 -7.40
C ILE A 90 21.04 -29.12 -6.27
N VAL A 91 19.76 -28.86 -6.60
CA VAL A 91 18.66 -28.79 -5.63
C VAL A 91 17.49 -29.66 -6.13
N PRO A 92 17.43 -30.93 -5.73
CA PRO A 92 16.33 -31.81 -6.08
C PRO A 92 14.97 -31.19 -5.72
N ALA A 93 13.98 -31.34 -6.61
CA ALA A 93 12.63 -30.79 -6.45
C ALA A 93 12.49 -29.25 -6.47
N PHE A 94 13.56 -28.49 -6.78
CA PHE A 94 13.46 -27.04 -7.04
C PHE A 94 12.64 -26.74 -8.30
N SER A 95 12.73 -27.60 -9.31
CA SER A 95 11.97 -27.51 -10.56
C SER A 95 11.49 -28.90 -10.98
N PRO A 96 10.45 -29.02 -11.84
CA PRO A 96 10.05 -30.31 -12.40
C PRO A 96 11.23 -31.05 -12.99
N LYS A 97 11.37 -32.35 -12.74
CA LYS A 97 12.49 -33.13 -13.23
C LYS A 97 12.32 -33.37 -14.74
N PRO A 98 13.24 -32.90 -15.60
CA PRO A 98 13.20 -33.24 -17.01
C PRO A 98 13.61 -34.70 -17.19
N LEU A 99 12.92 -35.41 -18.09
CA LEU A 99 13.13 -36.85 -18.29
C LEU A 99 13.95 -37.12 -19.54
N ALA A 100 13.56 -36.53 -20.65
CA ALA A 100 14.23 -36.63 -21.94
C ALA A 100 13.85 -35.42 -22.81
N TRP A 101 14.51 -35.27 -23.96
CA TRP A 101 14.06 -34.39 -25.03
C TRP A 101 14.39 -35.05 -26.38
N GLY A 102 13.69 -34.68 -27.45
CA GLY A 102 13.97 -35.27 -28.77
C GLY A 102 13.01 -34.81 -29.87
N LYS A 103 13.19 -35.37 -31.07
CA LYS A 103 12.30 -35.18 -32.21
C LYS A 103 11.22 -36.28 -32.22
N CYS A 104 9.98 -35.92 -32.49
CA CYS A 104 8.90 -36.86 -32.78
C CYS A 104 9.24 -37.69 -34.02
N LYS A 105 8.82 -38.96 -34.04
CA LYS A 105 9.07 -39.88 -35.15
C LYS A 105 8.34 -39.45 -36.42
N ASP A 106 7.07 -39.11 -36.29
CA ASP A 106 6.15 -38.93 -37.42
C ASP A 106 5.80 -37.44 -37.68
N SER A 107 6.54 -36.51 -37.07
CA SER A 107 6.37 -35.07 -37.31
C SER A 107 7.65 -34.26 -37.08
N ASP A 108 7.66 -33.01 -37.53
CA ASP A 108 8.76 -32.05 -37.26
C ASP A 108 8.70 -31.43 -35.85
N ARG A 109 7.81 -31.95 -34.99
CA ARG A 109 7.73 -31.52 -33.60
C ARG A 109 8.89 -32.10 -32.79
N HIS A 110 9.27 -31.33 -31.79
CA HIS A 110 10.18 -31.75 -30.74
C HIS A 110 9.39 -31.88 -29.45
N PHE A 111 9.90 -32.67 -28.51
CA PHE A 111 9.26 -32.95 -27.24
C PHE A 111 10.21 -32.77 -26.06
N ILE A 112 9.65 -32.46 -24.90
CA ILE A 112 10.33 -32.54 -23.59
C ILE A 112 9.31 -32.92 -22.50
N PRO A 113 9.37 -34.16 -21.95
CA PRO A 113 8.58 -34.56 -20.80
C PRO A 113 9.25 -34.27 -19.45
N PHE A 114 8.42 -33.98 -18.44
CA PHE A 114 8.79 -33.68 -17.06
C PHE A 114 7.97 -34.51 -16.07
N SER A 115 8.46 -34.63 -14.82
CA SER A 115 7.61 -35.02 -13.70
C SER A 115 6.41 -34.07 -13.56
N PHE A 116 5.24 -34.62 -13.29
CA PHE A 116 4.03 -33.81 -13.10
C PHE A 116 3.94 -33.29 -11.68
N HIS A 117 3.63 -32.01 -11.53
CA HIS A 117 3.41 -31.36 -10.23
C HIS A 117 2.06 -30.64 -10.24
N ILE A 118 1.29 -30.81 -9.17
CA ILE A 118 0.06 -30.06 -8.96
C ILE A 118 0.45 -28.68 -8.41
N LEU A 119 0.18 -27.63 -9.18
CA LEU A 119 0.43 -26.26 -8.76
C LEU A 119 -0.80 -25.73 -8.03
N HIS A 120 -0.58 -25.16 -6.84
CA HIS A 120 -1.63 -24.48 -6.08
C HIS A 120 -1.69 -22.99 -6.48
N LYS A 121 -2.89 -22.41 -6.43
CA LYS A 121 -3.09 -20.99 -6.73
C LYS A 121 -2.49 -20.15 -5.60
N GLY A 122 -1.56 -19.25 -5.95
CA GLY A 122 -0.90 -18.35 -5.00
C GLY A 122 0.60 -18.23 -5.27
N LEU A 123 1.26 -17.31 -4.58
CA LEU A 123 2.72 -17.20 -4.58
C LEU A 123 3.28 -17.89 -3.33
N PRO A 124 4.46 -18.53 -3.39
CA PRO A 124 5.14 -18.96 -2.18
C PRO A 124 5.46 -17.75 -1.29
N SER A 125 5.56 -17.96 0.03
CA SER A 125 5.98 -16.90 0.95
C SER A 125 7.37 -16.37 0.55
N ILE A 126 7.61 -15.08 0.75
CA ILE A 126 8.89 -14.44 0.43
C ILE A 126 10.07 -15.16 1.10
N PRO A 127 10.00 -15.58 2.38
CA PRO A 127 11.08 -16.35 3.01
C PRO A 127 11.36 -17.67 2.31
N ARG A 128 10.32 -18.43 1.92
CA ARG A 128 10.50 -19.71 1.23
C ARG A 128 11.12 -19.53 -0.15
N LEU A 129 10.67 -18.52 -0.89
CA LEU A 129 11.23 -18.20 -2.21
C LEU A 129 12.69 -17.77 -2.10
N THR A 130 12.98 -16.79 -1.23
CA THR A 130 14.34 -16.25 -1.05
C THR A 130 15.30 -17.31 -0.52
N HIS A 131 14.87 -18.16 0.40
CA HIS A 131 15.65 -19.30 0.88
C HIS A 131 15.99 -20.27 -0.26
N ALA A 132 15.00 -20.68 -1.06
CA ALA A 132 15.22 -21.61 -2.16
C ALA A 132 16.18 -21.03 -3.21
N VAL A 133 16.04 -19.75 -3.56
CA VAL A 133 16.93 -19.06 -4.51
C VAL A 133 18.34 -18.92 -3.96
N ALA A 134 18.48 -18.51 -2.69
CA ALA A 134 19.78 -18.41 -2.03
C ALA A 134 20.48 -19.78 -1.92
N GLN A 135 19.72 -20.84 -1.63
CA GLN A 135 20.22 -22.21 -1.59
C GLN A 135 20.73 -22.66 -2.96
N LEU A 136 19.94 -22.48 -4.03
CA LEU A 136 20.36 -22.82 -5.39
C LEU A 136 21.63 -22.05 -5.78
N HIS A 137 21.67 -20.74 -5.50
CA HIS A 137 22.84 -19.91 -5.80
C HIS A 137 24.09 -20.44 -5.09
N THR A 138 24.03 -20.60 -3.76
CA THR A 138 25.15 -21.05 -2.93
C THR A 138 25.69 -22.41 -3.39
N LEU A 139 24.81 -23.41 -3.50
CA LEU A 139 25.21 -24.77 -3.88
C LEU A 139 25.72 -24.84 -5.33
N SER A 140 25.19 -24.01 -6.23
CA SER A 140 25.68 -23.96 -7.62
C SER A 140 27.08 -23.35 -7.74
N VAL A 141 27.44 -22.40 -6.87
CA VAL A 141 28.79 -21.84 -6.81
C VAL A 141 29.79 -22.90 -6.35
N ASP A 142 29.46 -23.64 -5.29
CA ASP A 142 30.33 -24.70 -4.76
C ASP A 142 30.56 -25.83 -5.78
N ALA A 143 29.56 -26.12 -6.62
CA ALA A 143 29.63 -27.15 -7.64
C ALA A 143 30.23 -26.66 -8.98
N ASN A 144 30.54 -25.37 -9.14
CA ASN A 144 31.05 -24.82 -10.41
C ASN A 144 32.58 -24.98 -10.52
N PRO A 145 33.10 -25.92 -11.34
CA PRO A 145 34.53 -26.18 -11.43
C PRO A 145 35.31 -25.07 -12.16
N THR A 146 34.62 -24.17 -12.88
CA THR A 146 35.26 -23.12 -13.68
C THR A 146 35.43 -21.81 -12.92
N GLY A 147 34.63 -21.56 -11.89
CA GLY A 147 34.54 -20.27 -11.20
C GLY A 147 34.04 -19.10 -12.07
N LYS A 148 33.65 -19.37 -13.32
CA LYS A 148 33.17 -18.37 -14.30
C LYS A 148 31.64 -18.32 -14.34
N PHE A 149 31.10 -17.27 -14.96
CA PHE A 149 29.66 -17.08 -15.17
C PHE A 149 29.27 -17.35 -16.62
N GLY A 150 28.42 -18.35 -16.85
CA GLY A 150 28.00 -18.79 -18.19
C GLY A 150 27.28 -20.13 -18.16
N PHE A 151 27.01 -20.69 -19.34
CA PHE A 151 26.40 -22.02 -19.49
C PHE A 151 26.91 -22.72 -20.75
N HIS A 152 27.07 -24.04 -20.73
CA HIS A 152 27.68 -24.80 -21.85
C HIS A 152 26.79 -24.90 -23.09
N THR A 153 25.49 -24.65 -22.95
CA THR A 153 24.52 -24.68 -24.05
C THR A 153 23.69 -23.41 -24.08
N THR A 154 23.13 -23.07 -25.24
CA THR A 154 22.27 -21.90 -25.41
C THR A 154 20.91 -22.15 -24.75
N THR A 155 20.53 -21.33 -23.78
CA THR A 155 19.19 -21.31 -23.18
C THR A 155 18.32 -20.26 -23.88
N TYR A 156 17.01 -20.33 -23.67
CA TYR A 156 16.04 -19.48 -24.35
C TYR A 156 15.06 -18.85 -23.36
N ASN A 157 14.72 -17.58 -23.60
CA ASN A 157 13.59 -16.91 -22.98
C ASN A 157 12.45 -16.80 -24.01
N GLY A 158 11.47 -17.71 -23.93
CA GLY A 158 10.54 -17.94 -25.04
C GLY A 158 11.31 -18.40 -26.28
N THR A 159 11.24 -17.64 -27.38
CA THR A 159 11.98 -17.95 -28.63
C THR A 159 13.28 -17.15 -28.81
N LEU A 160 13.68 -16.38 -27.79
CA LEU A 160 14.88 -15.56 -27.79
C LEU A 160 16.08 -16.35 -27.23
N PRO A 161 17.13 -16.64 -28.03
CA PRO A 161 18.35 -17.27 -27.52
C PRO A 161 19.11 -16.30 -26.59
N GLN A 162 19.67 -16.84 -25.50
CA GLN A 162 20.49 -16.08 -24.55
C GLN A 162 21.99 -16.26 -24.85
N ASP A 163 22.78 -15.19 -24.72
CA ASP A 163 24.25 -15.26 -24.75
C ASP A 163 24.75 -15.86 -23.43
N ASN A 164 25.03 -17.16 -23.46
CA ASN A 164 25.55 -17.92 -22.33
C ASN A 164 27.09 -18.00 -22.30
N THR A 165 27.78 -17.17 -23.09
CA THR A 165 29.24 -17.17 -23.14
C THR A 165 29.83 -16.99 -21.74
N TRP A 166 30.79 -17.84 -21.38
CA TRP A 166 31.50 -17.76 -20.11
C TRP A 166 32.28 -16.44 -19.97
N THR A 167 32.13 -15.80 -18.82
CA THR A 167 32.80 -14.55 -18.43
C THR A 167 33.40 -14.68 -17.04
N ASP A 168 34.38 -13.82 -16.72
CA ASP A 168 35.08 -13.88 -15.43
C ASP A 168 34.28 -13.20 -14.30
N THR A 169 33.31 -12.34 -14.62
CA THR A 169 32.48 -11.63 -13.64
C THR A 169 31.00 -11.72 -13.98
N TRP A 170 30.16 -11.70 -12.94
CA TRP A 170 28.71 -11.73 -13.10
C TRP A 170 28.20 -10.48 -13.83
N GLU A 171 28.80 -9.32 -13.56
CA GLU A 171 28.45 -8.05 -14.16
C GLU A 171 28.67 -8.06 -15.68
N GLU A 172 29.78 -8.66 -16.14
CA GLU A 172 30.06 -8.80 -17.57
C GLU A 172 29.01 -9.72 -18.24
N PHE A 173 28.74 -10.89 -17.63
CA PHE A 173 27.69 -11.80 -18.09
C PHE A 173 26.33 -11.09 -18.22
N TYR A 174 25.94 -10.38 -17.16
CA TYR A 174 24.66 -9.67 -17.08
C TYR A 174 24.56 -8.56 -18.12
N ILE A 175 25.59 -7.71 -18.26
CA ILE A 175 25.60 -6.61 -19.23
C ILE A 175 25.50 -7.14 -20.66
N ARG A 176 26.21 -8.23 -21.00
CA ARG A 176 26.14 -8.85 -22.32
C ARG A 176 24.74 -9.38 -22.62
N GLY A 177 24.15 -10.13 -21.69
CA GLY A 177 22.78 -10.62 -21.82
C GLY A 177 21.77 -9.50 -22.01
N MET A 178 21.86 -8.43 -21.20
CA MET A 178 20.98 -7.27 -21.32
C MET A 178 21.15 -6.53 -22.65
N ARG A 179 22.38 -6.32 -23.12
CA ARG A 179 22.64 -5.68 -24.43
C ARG A 179 22.01 -6.46 -25.57
N GLN A 180 22.10 -7.79 -25.57
CA GLN A 180 21.49 -8.62 -26.60
C GLN A 180 19.96 -8.54 -26.55
N ILE A 181 19.38 -8.58 -25.36
CA ILE A 181 17.95 -8.36 -25.14
C ILE A 181 17.52 -7.00 -25.72
N TYR A 182 18.23 -5.91 -25.41
CA TYR A 182 17.94 -4.58 -25.94
C TYR A 182 18.12 -4.44 -27.46
N ALA A 183 19.16 -5.07 -28.03
CA ALA A 183 19.43 -5.05 -29.47
C ALA A 183 18.30 -5.74 -30.25
N VAL A 184 17.80 -6.89 -29.77
CA VAL A 184 16.67 -7.59 -30.41
C VAL A 184 15.36 -6.80 -30.30
N PHE A 185 15.25 -5.88 -29.33
CA PHE A 185 14.09 -5.01 -29.18
C PHE A 185 14.14 -3.69 -29.98
N GLY A 186 15.14 -3.52 -30.86
CA GLY A 186 15.20 -2.38 -31.78
C GLY A 186 15.44 -1.04 -31.10
N ILE A 187 16.06 -1.03 -29.91
CA ILE A 187 16.62 0.19 -29.30
C ILE A 187 18.03 0.41 -29.84
N GLU A 188 18.18 0.46 -31.16
CA GLU A 188 19.38 0.98 -31.80
C GLU A 188 19.20 2.48 -32.05
N SER A 189 19.42 3.27 -31.00
CA SER A 189 19.79 4.68 -31.14
C SER A 189 20.75 5.16 -30.05
N LEU A 190 21.56 4.25 -29.50
CA LEU A 190 22.81 4.62 -28.83
C LEU A 190 23.91 3.73 -29.40
N SER A 191 24.35 4.09 -30.62
CA SER A 191 25.53 3.49 -31.22
C SER A 191 26.74 3.70 -30.31
N SER A 192 27.49 2.62 -30.16
CA SER A 192 28.71 2.48 -29.38
C SER A 192 29.94 3.21 -29.96
N ASP A 193 29.75 4.19 -30.84
CA ASP A 193 30.83 4.95 -31.48
C ASP A 193 31.10 6.32 -30.84
N SER A 194 30.41 6.68 -29.75
CA SER A 194 30.67 7.93 -29.03
C SER A 194 31.76 7.84 -27.95
N CYS A 195 32.51 6.74 -27.87
CA CYS A 195 33.58 6.59 -26.87
C CYS A 195 35.01 6.87 -27.39
N SER A 196 35.18 7.40 -28.61
CA SER A 196 36.52 7.78 -29.11
C SER A 196 36.61 9.10 -29.87
N ALA A 197 35.55 9.89 -29.92
CA ALA A 197 35.64 11.29 -30.31
C ALA A 197 35.15 12.14 -29.15
N ALA A 198 36.10 12.76 -28.44
CA ALA A 198 35.83 13.94 -27.64
C ALA A 198 35.31 15.04 -28.59
N GLN A 199 34.02 15.01 -28.90
CA GLN A 199 33.31 16.16 -29.41
C GLN A 199 32.88 17.02 -28.22
N GLU A 200 33.16 18.30 -28.38
CA GLU A 200 33.01 19.37 -27.41
C GLU A 200 31.70 19.27 -26.61
N PRO A 201 31.71 19.67 -25.33
CA PRO A 201 30.53 19.57 -24.48
C PRO A 201 29.38 20.37 -25.11
N VAL A 202 28.32 19.66 -25.51
CA VAL A 202 27.03 20.26 -25.79
C VAL A 202 26.68 21.10 -24.55
N SER A 203 26.64 22.42 -24.73
CA SER A 203 26.44 23.37 -23.64
C SER A 203 25.23 22.99 -22.77
N SER A 204 25.32 23.21 -21.46
CA SER A 204 24.21 22.98 -20.51
C SER A 204 22.88 23.57 -21.00
N ALA A 205 22.94 24.70 -21.70
CA ALA A 205 21.79 25.37 -22.32
C ALA A 205 21.01 24.49 -23.32
N SER A 206 21.69 23.65 -24.12
CA SER A 206 21.01 22.80 -25.12
C SER A 206 20.30 21.61 -24.48
N ARG A 207 20.83 21.06 -23.37
CA ARG A 207 20.16 20.03 -22.57
C ARG A 207 18.96 20.59 -21.82
N ASP A 208 19.08 21.78 -21.25
CA ASP A 208 17.96 22.46 -20.58
C ASP A 208 16.82 22.81 -21.56
N MET A 209 17.15 23.17 -22.80
CA MET A 209 16.15 23.43 -23.85
C MET A 209 15.42 22.16 -24.30
N LEU A 210 16.12 21.03 -24.51
CA LEU A 210 15.51 19.75 -24.87
C LEU A 210 14.63 19.19 -23.75
N ASN A 211 15.10 19.24 -22.50
CA ASN A 211 14.32 18.85 -21.33
C ASN A 211 13.10 19.76 -21.15
N GLY A 212 13.25 21.08 -21.32
CA GLY A 212 12.17 22.05 -21.22
C GLY A 212 11.08 21.85 -22.28
N GLN A 213 11.43 21.48 -23.50
CA GLN A 213 10.46 21.18 -24.56
C GLN A 213 9.70 19.88 -24.26
N SER A 214 10.40 18.82 -23.85
CA SER A 214 9.74 17.55 -23.48
C SER A 214 8.78 17.71 -22.29
N LEU A 215 9.11 18.56 -21.32
CA LEU A 215 8.24 18.89 -20.19
C LEU A 215 7.02 19.70 -20.63
N ALA A 216 7.20 20.67 -21.53
CA ALA A 216 6.10 21.44 -22.08
C ALA A 216 5.09 20.54 -22.84
N ASP A 217 5.58 19.56 -23.59
CA ASP A 217 4.73 18.62 -24.33
C ASP A 217 3.98 17.69 -23.37
N ARG A 218 4.65 17.17 -22.33
CA ARG A 218 4.00 16.39 -21.25
C ARG A 218 2.93 17.20 -20.51
N ALA A 219 3.24 18.45 -20.16
CA ALA A 219 2.31 19.34 -19.49
C ALA A 219 1.10 19.69 -20.37
N ALA A 220 1.33 19.92 -21.67
CA ALA A 220 0.24 20.13 -22.63
C ALA A 220 -0.64 18.89 -22.77
N HIS A 221 -0.04 17.70 -22.80
CA HIS A 221 -0.80 16.44 -22.79
C HIS A 221 -1.63 16.27 -21.52
N ALA A 222 -1.03 16.50 -20.35
CA ALA A 222 -1.73 16.45 -19.06
C ALA A 222 -2.92 17.42 -19.02
N LEU A 223 -2.72 18.67 -19.46
CA LEU A 223 -3.79 19.66 -19.54
C LEU A 223 -4.88 19.23 -20.53
N ASN A 224 -4.51 18.61 -21.65
CA ASN A 224 -5.47 18.09 -22.62
C ASN A 224 -6.34 16.97 -22.05
N GLN A 225 -5.80 16.08 -21.21
CA GLN A 225 -6.60 15.05 -20.52
C GLN A 225 -7.54 15.68 -19.49
N LEU A 226 -7.06 16.68 -18.76
CA LEU A 226 -7.81 17.39 -17.73
C LEU A 226 -9.07 18.06 -18.29
N ILE A 227 -8.93 18.83 -19.38
CA ILE A 227 -10.03 19.62 -19.95
C ILE A 227 -11.10 18.75 -20.63
N ARG A 228 -10.84 17.45 -20.84
CA ARG A 228 -11.85 16.50 -21.33
C ARG A 228 -12.82 16.06 -20.25
N MET A 229 -12.47 16.25 -18.98
CA MET A 229 -13.33 15.94 -17.86
C MET A 229 -14.44 16.99 -17.71
N ASP A 230 -15.57 16.59 -17.14
CA ASP A 230 -16.68 17.49 -16.85
C ASP A 230 -16.40 18.33 -15.59
N ILE A 231 -15.54 19.35 -15.75
CA ILE A 231 -15.10 20.23 -14.65
C ILE A 231 -16.29 20.87 -13.90
N PRO A 232 -17.34 21.40 -14.55
CA PRO A 232 -18.49 21.95 -13.83
C PRO A 232 -19.18 20.93 -12.92
N ARG A 233 -19.39 19.69 -13.39
CA ARG A 233 -19.99 18.64 -12.55
C ARG A 233 -19.04 18.16 -11.45
N LEU A 234 -17.74 18.07 -11.74
CA LEU A 234 -16.71 17.72 -10.74
C LEU A 234 -16.62 18.76 -9.63
N ARG A 235 -16.65 20.06 -9.96
CA ARG A 235 -16.72 21.12 -8.94
C ARG A 235 -17.98 20.98 -8.09
N LYS A 236 -19.14 20.66 -8.69
CA LYS A 236 -20.37 20.43 -7.93
C LYS A 236 -20.25 19.22 -7.00
N LEU A 237 -19.60 18.15 -7.42
CA LEU A 237 -19.30 16.99 -6.56
C LEU A 237 -18.42 17.41 -5.38
N VAL A 238 -17.35 18.16 -5.63
CA VAL A 238 -16.48 18.71 -4.57
C VAL A 238 -17.27 19.61 -3.62
N GLN A 239 -18.16 20.48 -4.13
CA GLN A 239 -19.01 21.32 -3.29
C GLN A 239 -19.92 20.50 -2.38
N VAL A 240 -20.59 19.46 -2.90
CA VAL A 240 -21.43 18.56 -2.10
C VAL A 240 -20.62 17.86 -1.00
N TRP A 241 -19.36 17.54 -1.27
CA TRP A 241 -18.45 16.97 -0.29
C TRP A 241 -18.04 17.99 0.78
N LEU A 242 -17.73 19.23 0.38
CA LEU A 242 -17.44 20.35 1.30
C LEU A 242 -18.64 20.70 2.18
N ASP A 243 -19.87 20.64 1.65
CA ASP A 243 -21.11 20.91 2.40
C ASP A 243 -21.34 19.92 3.56
N LYS A 244 -20.71 18.74 3.51
CA LYS A 244 -20.66 17.78 4.62
C LYS A 244 -19.62 18.14 5.70
N LYS A 245 -18.96 19.31 5.58
CA LYS A 245 -17.87 19.78 6.44
C LYS A 245 -16.63 18.87 6.41
N VAL A 246 -16.34 18.29 5.25
CA VAL A 246 -15.14 17.46 5.01
C VAL A 246 -14.31 18.12 3.93
N ASN A 247 -12.99 18.08 4.07
CA ASN A 247 -12.06 18.67 3.13
C ASN A 247 -10.75 17.87 3.07
N LEU A 248 -9.82 18.28 2.20
CA LEU A 248 -8.45 17.82 2.23
C LEU A 248 -7.76 18.38 3.48
N PRO A 249 -7.23 17.54 4.38
CA PRO A 249 -6.86 18.01 5.72
C PRO A 249 -5.76 19.09 5.77
N LEU A 250 -4.76 19.07 4.88
CA LEU A 250 -3.76 20.13 4.74
C LEU A 250 -4.15 21.17 3.70
N ALA A 251 -4.91 20.76 2.67
CA ALA A 251 -5.30 21.65 1.59
C ALA A 251 -6.64 22.39 1.81
N GLU A 252 -7.24 22.30 3.00
CA GLU A 252 -8.55 22.88 3.33
C GLU A 252 -8.71 24.35 2.87
N PRO A 253 -7.75 25.26 3.14
CA PRO A 253 -7.85 26.67 2.72
C PRO A 253 -7.84 26.87 1.20
N PHE A 254 -7.41 25.86 0.43
CA PHE A 254 -7.15 25.95 -1.00
C PHE A 254 -8.25 25.33 -1.85
N VAL A 255 -8.90 24.25 -1.39
CA VAL A 255 -9.77 23.41 -2.23
C VAL A 255 -10.86 24.19 -2.95
N ALA A 256 -11.64 25.02 -2.24
CA ALA A 256 -12.72 25.79 -2.85
C ALA A 256 -12.21 26.75 -3.94
N ARG A 257 -11.14 27.48 -3.65
CA ARG A 257 -10.52 28.42 -4.61
C ARG A 257 -9.87 27.69 -5.78
N CYS A 258 -9.26 26.53 -5.56
CA CYS A 258 -8.70 25.68 -6.61
C CYS A 258 -9.80 25.17 -7.56
N ALA A 259 -10.96 24.80 -7.01
CA ALA A 259 -12.10 24.36 -7.79
C ALA A 259 -12.68 25.49 -8.66
N ASP A 260 -12.83 26.69 -8.08
CA ASP A 260 -13.28 27.88 -8.81
C ASP A 260 -12.28 28.30 -9.89
N ALA A 261 -10.98 28.30 -9.58
CA ALA A 261 -9.94 28.65 -10.54
C ALA A 261 -9.85 27.65 -11.70
N THR A 262 -10.02 26.35 -11.42
CA THR A 262 -10.04 25.30 -12.46
C THR A 262 -11.25 25.47 -13.38
N GLN A 263 -12.44 25.75 -12.82
CA GLN A 263 -13.62 26.04 -13.63
C GLN A 263 -13.42 27.31 -14.48
N ALA A 264 -12.91 28.39 -13.90
CA ALA A 264 -12.68 29.65 -14.62
C ALA A 264 -11.70 29.47 -15.78
N MET A 265 -10.59 28.75 -15.56
CA MET A 265 -9.63 28.42 -16.61
C MET A 265 -10.29 27.62 -17.73
N THR A 266 -11.00 26.54 -17.42
CA THR A 266 -11.65 25.72 -18.46
C THR A 266 -12.74 26.45 -19.21
N ALA A 267 -13.48 27.35 -18.56
CA ALA A 267 -14.48 28.20 -19.21
C ALA A 267 -13.88 29.25 -20.16
N SER A 268 -12.63 29.65 -19.94
CA SER A 268 -11.91 30.60 -20.82
C SER A 268 -11.39 29.98 -22.11
N LEU A 269 -11.29 28.64 -22.17
CA LEU A 269 -10.80 27.93 -23.34
C LEU A 269 -11.89 27.81 -24.42
N PRO A 270 -11.56 27.96 -25.72
CA PRO A 270 -12.55 27.82 -26.79
C PRO A 270 -13.15 26.41 -26.81
N SER A 271 -14.47 26.30 -26.98
CA SER A 271 -15.15 24.99 -27.01
C SER A 271 -14.63 24.04 -28.10
N SER A 272 -14.02 24.58 -29.17
CA SER A 272 -13.36 23.81 -30.23
C SER A 272 -12.11 23.05 -29.78
N THR A 273 -11.58 23.35 -28.59
CA THR A 273 -10.39 22.68 -28.02
C THR A 273 -10.75 21.43 -27.22
N ILE A 274 -12.00 21.27 -26.80
CA ILE A 274 -12.45 20.19 -25.93
C ILE A 274 -12.67 18.92 -26.76
N GLY A 275 -12.05 17.80 -26.34
CA GLY A 275 -12.24 16.49 -26.96
C GLY A 275 -11.25 16.14 -28.09
N LEU A 276 -10.30 17.02 -28.42
CA LEU A 276 -9.28 16.74 -29.44
C LEU A 276 -8.23 15.72 -28.95
N PRO A 277 -7.86 14.70 -29.77
CA PRO A 277 -6.82 13.71 -29.45
C PRO A 277 -5.51 14.35 -29.00
N GLU A 278 -5.06 15.34 -29.75
CA GLU A 278 -3.81 16.08 -29.55
C GLU A 278 -4.05 17.47 -28.94
N PRO A 279 -3.10 18.00 -28.15
CA PRO A 279 -3.20 19.33 -27.58
C PRO A 279 -3.27 20.41 -28.67
N SER A 280 -4.32 21.23 -28.65
CA SER A 280 -4.40 22.40 -29.54
C SER A 280 -3.35 23.46 -29.17
N ALA A 281 -3.04 24.38 -30.09
CA ALA A 281 -2.07 25.46 -29.85
C ALA A 281 -2.42 26.32 -28.61
N VAL A 282 -3.72 26.54 -28.36
CA VAL A 282 -4.19 27.28 -27.17
C VAL A 282 -3.91 26.52 -25.88
N VAL A 283 -4.13 25.20 -25.88
CA VAL A 283 -3.85 24.32 -24.72
C VAL A 283 -2.34 24.28 -24.45
N VAL A 284 -1.52 24.17 -25.49
CA VAL A 284 -0.05 24.23 -25.36
C VAL A 284 0.40 25.56 -24.77
N GLN A 285 -0.17 26.68 -25.23
CA GLN A 285 0.16 28.01 -24.70
C GLN A 285 -0.24 28.15 -23.23
N GLN A 286 -1.43 27.67 -22.86
CA GLN A 286 -1.90 27.67 -21.48
C GLN A 286 -1.01 26.82 -20.57
N ALA A 287 -0.65 25.61 -21.00
CA ALA A 287 0.26 24.74 -20.25
C ALA A 287 1.63 25.41 -20.03
N LYS A 288 2.18 26.09 -21.05
CA LYS A 288 3.43 26.86 -20.94
C LYS A 288 3.32 28.03 -19.95
N LEU A 289 2.20 28.75 -19.96
CA LEU A 289 1.93 29.82 -18.99
C LEU A 289 1.93 29.27 -17.56
N MET A 290 1.21 28.17 -17.33
CA MET A 290 1.13 27.54 -16.02
C MET A 290 2.47 26.97 -15.56
N LEU A 291 3.28 26.38 -16.45
CA LEU A 291 4.64 25.96 -16.13
C LEU A 291 5.52 27.14 -15.68
N ARG A 292 5.41 28.29 -16.37
CA ARG A 292 6.11 29.51 -15.97
C ARG A 292 5.64 30.00 -14.60
N ASN A 293 4.35 29.96 -14.34
CA ASN A 293 3.78 30.35 -13.04
C ASN A 293 4.27 29.41 -11.93
N THR A 294 4.20 28.08 -12.13
CA THR A 294 4.68 27.09 -11.15
C THR A 294 6.19 27.24 -10.88
N ARG A 295 7.01 27.51 -11.88
CA ARG A 295 8.46 27.75 -11.67
C ARG A 295 8.74 29.05 -10.89
N ARG A 296 7.82 30.01 -10.88
CA ARG A 296 8.00 31.27 -10.13
C ARG A 296 7.87 30.99 -8.63
N ARG A 297 8.91 31.36 -7.87
CA ARG A 297 8.91 31.28 -6.40
C ARG A 297 7.83 32.18 -5.81
N LEU A 298 7.09 31.67 -4.83
CA LEU A 298 6.14 32.45 -4.03
C LEU A 298 6.92 33.45 -3.17
N VAL A 299 6.54 34.73 -3.27
CA VAL A 299 7.13 35.81 -2.50
C VAL A 299 6.40 35.87 -1.16
N LEU A 300 7.14 35.53 -0.10
CA LEU A 300 6.68 35.55 1.28
C LEU A 300 7.46 36.62 2.03
N ARG A 301 6.73 37.51 2.71
CA ARG A 301 7.25 38.47 3.68
C ARG A 301 6.41 38.37 4.93
N ARG A 302 6.96 38.77 6.09
CA ARG A 302 6.21 38.76 7.35
C ARG A 302 4.88 39.53 7.26
N GLU A 303 4.85 40.60 6.47
CA GLU A 303 3.69 41.48 6.27
C GLU A 303 2.75 41.00 5.15
N SER A 304 3.09 39.91 4.44
CA SER A 304 2.25 39.40 3.35
C SER A 304 0.88 39.00 3.86
N THR A 305 -0.17 39.47 3.19
CA THR A 305 -1.56 39.11 3.53
C THR A 305 -1.98 37.80 2.87
N VAL A 306 -3.03 37.18 3.40
CA VAL A 306 -3.63 35.98 2.79
C VAL A 306 -4.13 36.25 1.37
N ALA A 307 -4.68 37.45 1.12
CA ALA A 307 -5.13 37.87 -0.21
C ALA A 307 -3.97 37.98 -1.21
N GLU A 308 -2.85 38.60 -0.81
CA GLU A 308 -1.63 38.68 -1.61
C GLU A 308 -1.02 37.31 -1.89
N TYR A 309 -1.08 36.40 -0.92
CA TYR A 309 -0.63 35.02 -1.10
C TYR A 309 -1.48 34.30 -2.15
N PHE A 310 -2.81 34.36 -2.04
CA PHE A 310 -3.72 33.75 -3.03
C PHE A 310 -3.62 34.39 -4.43
N ALA A 311 -3.37 35.69 -4.53
CA ALA A 311 -3.18 36.38 -5.81
C ALA A 311 -1.97 35.84 -6.61
N GLN A 312 -0.99 35.22 -5.94
CA GLN A 312 0.19 34.60 -6.58
C GLN A 312 -0.10 33.20 -7.16
N MET A 313 -1.29 32.62 -6.93
CA MET A 313 -1.60 31.22 -7.25
C MET A 313 -2.86 31.04 -8.10
N PHE A 314 -3.66 32.10 -8.27
CA PHE A 314 -4.94 32.08 -8.98
C PHE A 314 -5.03 33.20 -10.02
N GLY A 315 -6.10 33.18 -10.82
CA GLY A 315 -6.27 34.10 -11.95
C GLY A 315 -5.18 33.87 -13.00
N ASP A 316 -4.56 34.94 -13.47
CA ASP A 316 -3.45 34.88 -14.45
C ASP A 316 -2.19 34.16 -13.91
N ASN A 317 -2.09 34.01 -12.58
CA ASN A 317 -1.01 33.29 -11.91
C ASN A 317 -1.36 31.83 -11.60
N LEU A 318 -2.38 31.24 -12.24
CA LEU A 318 -2.76 29.85 -12.00
C LEU A 318 -1.58 28.90 -12.17
N ARG A 319 -1.45 27.97 -11.22
CA ARG A 319 -0.33 27.02 -11.09
C ARG A 319 -0.80 25.57 -11.21
N TRP A 320 0.11 24.67 -11.55
CA TRP A 320 -0.14 23.22 -11.62
C TRP A 320 -0.49 22.60 -10.26
N GLU A 321 0.08 23.12 -9.17
CA GLU A 321 -0.22 22.68 -7.81
C GLU A 321 -1.73 22.86 -7.50
N SER A 322 -2.30 24.00 -7.91
CA SER A 322 -3.73 24.31 -7.72
C SER A 322 -4.64 23.32 -8.47
N LEU A 323 -4.26 22.90 -9.68
CA LEU A 323 -5.01 21.87 -10.42
C LEU A 323 -4.92 20.53 -9.70
N GLY A 324 -3.72 20.11 -9.30
CA GLY A 324 -3.52 18.86 -8.57
C GLY A 324 -4.34 18.78 -7.28
N ILE A 325 -4.40 19.87 -6.51
CA ILE A 325 -5.21 19.95 -5.28
C ILE A 325 -6.70 19.75 -5.59
N PHE A 326 -7.20 20.38 -6.66
CA PHE A 326 -8.59 20.19 -7.10
C PHE A 326 -8.87 18.73 -7.50
N PHE A 327 -7.97 18.09 -8.27
CA PHE A 327 -8.18 16.70 -8.69
C PHE A 327 -8.11 15.71 -7.53
N ASN A 328 -7.20 15.91 -6.57
CA ASN A 328 -7.17 15.10 -5.36
C ASN A 328 -8.45 15.27 -4.53
N ALA A 329 -8.96 16.50 -4.42
CA ALA A 329 -10.23 16.79 -3.75
C ALA A 329 -11.41 16.12 -4.48
N ALA A 330 -11.43 16.15 -5.81
CA ALA A 330 -12.45 15.48 -6.63
C ALA A 330 -12.38 13.95 -6.46
N THR A 331 -11.18 13.37 -6.38
CA THR A 331 -11.00 11.94 -6.09
C THR A 331 -11.53 11.59 -4.70
N ARG A 332 -11.16 12.34 -3.65
CA ARG A 332 -11.67 12.13 -2.28
C ARG A 332 -13.19 12.30 -2.21
N ALA A 333 -13.74 13.28 -2.91
CA ALA A 333 -15.19 13.46 -3.01
C ALA A 333 -15.87 12.27 -3.69
N ALA A 334 -15.31 11.73 -4.78
CA ALA A 334 -15.85 10.54 -5.45
C ALA A 334 -15.74 9.26 -4.60
N LEU A 335 -14.73 9.17 -3.72
CA LEU A 335 -14.59 8.08 -2.75
C LEU A 335 -15.63 8.17 -1.62
N ASP A 336 -15.89 9.37 -1.10
CA ASP A 336 -16.78 9.58 0.06
C ASP A 336 -18.27 9.74 -0.34
N VAL A 337 -18.58 10.03 -1.61
CA VAL A 337 -19.95 10.22 -2.10
C VAL A 337 -20.40 9.00 -2.90
N ALA A 338 -21.15 8.10 -2.27
CA ALA A 338 -21.58 6.85 -2.88
C ALA A 338 -22.42 7.02 -4.16
N SER A 339 -23.30 8.03 -4.19
CA SER A 339 -24.20 8.29 -5.32
C SER A 339 -24.12 9.74 -5.78
N PHE A 340 -23.79 9.94 -7.06
CA PHE A 340 -23.84 11.25 -7.72
C PHE A 340 -24.22 11.07 -9.20
N PRO A 341 -25.53 10.93 -9.50
CA PRO A 341 -26.02 10.51 -10.82
C PRO A 341 -25.57 11.34 -12.02
N SER A 342 -25.14 12.59 -11.77
CA SER A 342 -24.65 13.46 -12.85
C SER A 342 -23.25 13.09 -13.38
N LEU A 343 -22.48 12.29 -12.63
CA LEU A 343 -21.16 11.77 -13.06
C LEU A 343 -21.10 10.25 -13.12
N TYR A 344 -21.79 9.56 -12.21
CA TYR A 344 -21.81 8.09 -12.16
C TYR A 344 -23.16 7.57 -11.67
N THR A 345 -23.69 6.56 -12.35
CA THR A 345 -24.95 5.89 -11.99
C THR A 345 -24.75 4.55 -11.30
N ASP A 346 -23.56 3.97 -11.44
CA ASP A 346 -23.18 2.68 -10.86
C ASP A 346 -21.76 2.72 -10.27
N ASP A 347 -21.43 1.72 -9.47
CA ASP A 347 -20.13 1.64 -8.79
C ASP A 347 -18.95 1.46 -9.77
N GLN A 348 -19.17 0.87 -10.94
CA GLN A 348 -18.11 0.67 -11.93
C GLN A 348 -17.70 2.00 -12.56
N GLN A 349 -18.67 2.81 -12.99
CA GLN A 349 -18.45 4.17 -13.47
C GLN A 349 -17.78 5.04 -12.40
N ARG A 350 -18.18 4.91 -11.13
CA ARG A 350 -17.54 5.61 -10.01
C ARG A 350 -16.06 5.23 -9.89
N ARG A 351 -15.74 3.93 -9.95
CA ARG A 351 -14.35 3.44 -9.91
C ARG A 351 -13.52 3.90 -11.11
N ASP A 352 -14.10 3.88 -12.31
CA ASP A 352 -13.43 4.38 -13.52
C ASP A 352 -13.13 5.88 -13.42
N LEU A 353 -14.08 6.67 -12.89
CA LEU A 353 -13.86 8.08 -12.62
C LEU A 353 -12.77 8.31 -11.57
N ILE A 354 -12.78 7.59 -10.46
CA ILE A 354 -11.75 7.66 -9.42
C ILE A 354 -10.36 7.40 -10.01
N ARG A 355 -10.21 6.35 -10.84
CA ARG A 355 -8.95 6.06 -11.53
C ARG A 355 -8.51 7.20 -12.44
N ALA A 356 -9.43 7.75 -13.24
CA ALA A 356 -9.13 8.85 -14.13
C ALA A 356 -8.72 10.13 -13.38
N LEU A 357 -9.44 10.49 -12.31
CA LEU A 357 -9.13 11.66 -11.48
C LEU A 357 -7.77 11.51 -10.78
N THR A 358 -7.48 10.32 -10.26
CA THR A 358 -6.18 9.99 -9.64
C THR A 358 -5.05 10.15 -10.66
N TYR A 359 -5.21 9.61 -11.88
CA TYR A 359 -4.23 9.75 -12.95
C TYR A 359 -4.00 11.22 -13.36
N VAL A 360 -5.06 12.03 -13.44
CA VAL A 360 -4.91 13.46 -13.76
C VAL A 360 -4.22 14.22 -12.61
N GLY A 361 -4.55 13.89 -11.36
CA GLY A 361 -3.84 14.40 -10.18
C GLY A 361 -2.35 14.07 -10.20
N ASP A 362 -2.00 12.83 -10.56
CA ASP A 362 -0.62 12.39 -10.73
C ASP A 362 0.10 13.17 -11.84
N CYS A 363 -0.55 13.38 -12.98
CA CYS A 363 0.04 14.18 -14.05
C CYS A 363 0.36 15.61 -13.59
N CYS A 364 -0.52 16.22 -12.78
CA CYS A 364 -0.28 17.54 -12.21
C CYS A 364 0.91 17.52 -11.24
N LEU A 365 0.97 16.53 -10.35
CA LEU A 365 2.05 16.39 -9.39
C LEU A 365 3.41 16.13 -10.07
N GLU A 366 3.47 15.17 -10.99
CA GLU A 366 4.68 14.84 -11.76
C GLU A 366 5.19 16.04 -12.57
N THR A 367 4.27 16.87 -13.08
CA THR A 367 4.64 18.12 -13.75
C THR A 367 5.29 19.12 -12.78
N CYS A 368 4.79 19.20 -11.53
CA CYS A 368 5.40 20.04 -10.49
C CYS A 368 6.78 19.51 -10.08
N LEU A 369 6.90 18.20 -9.84
CA LEU A 369 8.16 17.56 -9.47
C LEU A 369 9.24 17.73 -10.55
N ALA A 370 8.85 17.58 -11.82
CA ALA A 370 9.77 17.72 -12.96
C ALA A 370 10.34 19.14 -13.15
N LEU A 371 9.75 20.15 -12.52
CA LEU A 371 10.27 21.53 -12.56
C LEU A 371 11.41 21.77 -11.57
N ASP A 372 11.61 20.87 -10.60
CA ASP A 372 12.63 20.96 -9.54
C ASP A 372 12.56 22.31 -8.78
N SER A 373 11.34 22.80 -8.56
CA SER A 373 11.05 24.08 -7.89
C SER A 373 10.16 23.87 -6.67
N MET A 374 10.69 23.16 -5.67
CA MET A 374 9.97 22.81 -4.44
C MET A 374 9.41 24.03 -3.72
N ASN A 375 8.18 23.91 -3.24
CA ASN A 375 7.49 24.95 -2.47
C ASN A 375 6.43 24.33 -1.56
N ASP A 376 5.83 25.17 -0.71
CA ASP A 376 4.84 24.76 0.30
C ASP A 376 3.63 24.04 -0.34
N LEU A 377 3.10 24.54 -1.46
CA LEU A 377 1.97 23.91 -2.17
C LEU A 377 2.32 22.55 -2.77
N GLN A 378 3.52 22.40 -3.31
CA GLN A 378 3.95 21.12 -3.88
C GLN A 378 4.02 20.03 -2.80
N LEU A 379 4.51 20.35 -1.60
CA LEU A 379 4.53 19.39 -0.50
C LEU A 379 3.12 19.02 -0.02
N ILE A 380 2.23 20.00 0.07
CA ILE A 380 0.80 19.77 0.40
C ILE A 380 0.15 18.87 -0.65
N LEU A 381 0.35 19.18 -1.94
CA LEU A 381 -0.15 18.35 -3.03
C LEU A 381 0.40 16.91 -2.96
N GLN A 382 1.70 16.76 -2.70
CA GLN A 382 2.32 15.44 -2.54
C GLN A 382 1.70 14.64 -1.38
N TYR A 383 1.48 15.27 -0.23
CA TYR A 383 0.84 14.62 0.91
C TYR A 383 -0.60 14.21 0.60
N GLU A 384 -1.41 15.12 0.05
CA GLU A 384 -2.81 14.81 -0.28
C GLU A 384 -2.92 13.74 -1.38
N ASN A 385 -1.98 13.73 -2.33
CA ASN A 385 -1.89 12.69 -3.34
C ASN A 385 -1.50 11.34 -2.72
N PHE A 386 -0.57 11.31 -1.76
CA PHE A 386 -0.27 10.11 -0.98
C PHE A 386 -1.52 9.55 -0.28
N ILE A 387 -2.32 10.40 0.37
CA ILE A 387 -3.56 9.98 1.03
C ILE A 387 -4.55 9.39 0.02
N VAL A 388 -4.68 9.99 -1.17
CA VAL A 388 -5.50 9.41 -2.26
C VAL A 388 -5.01 8.00 -2.63
N HIS A 389 -3.71 7.81 -2.84
CA HIS A 389 -3.14 6.51 -3.21
C HIS A 389 -3.25 5.46 -2.11
N SER A 390 -3.21 5.85 -0.83
CA SER A 390 -3.50 4.92 0.27
C SER A 390 -4.89 4.29 0.16
N GLN A 391 -5.86 5.04 -0.37
CA GLN A 391 -7.25 4.60 -0.54
C GLN A 391 -7.53 3.93 -1.89
N VAL A 392 -6.80 4.32 -2.95
CA VAL A 392 -7.00 3.81 -4.32
C VAL A 392 -6.17 2.56 -4.62
N ASP A 393 -4.94 2.49 -4.13
CA ASP A 393 -4.07 1.32 -4.34
C ASP A 393 -4.12 0.35 -3.16
N GLY A 394 -4.53 0.85 -1.99
CA GLY A 394 -4.58 0.11 -0.72
C GLY A 394 -3.35 0.37 0.14
N ASP A 395 -3.52 0.21 1.44
CA ASP A 395 -2.53 0.62 2.44
C ASP A 395 -1.28 -0.28 2.43
N GLN A 396 -1.43 -1.54 1.99
CA GLN A 396 -0.31 -2.48 1.79
C GLN A 396 0.44 -2.28 0.47
N SER A 397 -0.02 -1.37 -0.40
CA SER A 397 0.59 -1.15 -1.71
C SER A 397 1.98 -0.53 -1.58
N TYR A 398 2.93 -1.07 -2.35
CA TYR A 398 4.25 -0.46 -2.50
C TYR A 398 4.17 0.97 -3.05
N HIS A 399 3.16 1.27 -3.89
CA HIS A 399 2.97 2.62 -4.44
C HIS A 399 2.68 3.65 -3.35
N SER A 400 1.72 3.36 -2.46
CA SER A 400 1.42 4.19 -1.29
C SER A 400 2.65 4.36 -0.38
N TRP A 401 3.35 3.25 -0.10
CA TRP A 401 4.56 3.27 0.73
C TRP A 401 5.70 4.08 0.12
N ARG A 402 5.87 4.08 -1.20
CA ARG A 402 6.89 4.89 -1.87
C ARG A 402 6.55 6.38 -1.77
N ARG A 403 5.30 6.76 -2.02
CA ARG A 403 4.87 8.16 -2.03
C ARG A 403 5.09 8.87 -0.69
N ILE A 404 4.80 8.24 0.45
CA ILE A 404 5.11 8.85 1.75
C ILE A 404 6.64 9.04 1.96
N GLY A 405 7.48 8.22 1.31
CA GLY A 405 8.93 8.42 1.31
C GLY A 405 9.36 9.64 0.49
N ASP A 406 8.70 9.87 -0.64
CA ASP A 406 8.92 11.06 -1.48
C ASP A 406 8.43 12.34 -0.75
N VAL A 407 7.29 12.25 -0.03
CA VAL A 407 6.79 13.31 0.86
C VAL A 407 7.78 13.62 1.98
N ALA A 408 8.32 12.59 2.66
CA ALA A 408 9.32 12.76 3.71
C ALA A 408 10.60 13.44 3.16
N SER A 409 11.06 13.01 1.98
CA SER A 409 12.22 13.62 1.32
C SER A 409 12.00 15.10 1.00
N SER A 410 10.81 15.44 0.47
CA SER A 410 10.43 16.83 0.19
C SER A 410 10.32 17.68 1.47
N LEU A 411 9.78 17.11 2.56
CA LEU A 411 9.70 17.77 3.87
C LEU A 411 11.10 18.13 4.39
N PHE A 412 12.04 17.19 4.32
CA PHE A 412 13.43 17.44 4.71
C PHE A 412 14.09 18.50 3.83
N ALA A 413 13.92 18.40 2.52
CA ALA A 413 14.51 19.35 1.58
C ALA A 413 13.97 20.78 1.74
N LEU A 414 12.71 20.93 2.16
CA LEU A 414 12.10 22.23 2.50
C LEU A 414 12.47 22.74 3.92
N GLY A 415 13.16 21.95 4.73
CA GLY A 415 13.60 22.35 6.08
C GLY A 415 12.49 22.33 7.14
N TYR A 416 11.36 21.65 6.91
CA TYR A 416 10.22 21.64 7.85
C TYR A 416 10.46 20.80 9.12
N HIS A 417 11.57 20.06 9.15
CA HIS A 417 12.05 19.34 10.33
C HIS A 417 12.79 20.27 11.30
N GLU A 418 13.22 21.44 10.85
CA GLU A 418 13.92 22.45 11.66
C GLU A 418 12.92 23.38 12.37
N LYS A 419 13.45 24.33 13.15
CA LYS A 419 12.65 25.31 13.88
C LYS A 419 11.94 26.24 12.89
N ILE A 420 10.61 26.34 12.99
CA ILE A 420 9.77 27.21 12.16
C ILE A 420 9.41 28.42 13.02
N ASP A 421 10.17 29.49 12.88
CA ASP A 421 9.92 30.76 13.57
C ASP A 421 9.57 31.90 12.61
N GLU A 422 8.70 32.79 13.05
CA GLU A 422 8.30 33.97 12.25
C GLU A 422 9.45 34.96 12.10
N THR A 423 10.28 35.08 13.14
CA THR A 423 11.32 36.10 13.25
C THR A 423 12.58 35.77 12.45
N THR A 424 13.01 34.50 12.41
CA THR A 424 14.22 34.11 11.65
C THR A 424 13.88 33.78 10.19
N SER A 425 12.65 33.34 9.91
CA SER A 425 12.25 32.90 8.56
C SER A 425 11.58 33.98 7.70
N ASN A 426 11.24 35.15 8.24
CA ASN A 426 10.57 36.26 7.53
C ASN A 426 9.33 35.82 6.71
N ILE A 427 8.49 34.96 7.30
CA ILE A 427 7.25 34.44 6.71
C ILE A 427 6.04 34.95 7.52
N PRO A 428 4.85 35.07 6.90
CA PRO A 428 3.64 35.46 7.61
C PRO A 428 3.13 34.30 8.49
N LEU A 429 2.39 34.64 9.55
CA LEU A 429 1.92 33.68 10.56
C LEU A 429 1.14 32.50 9.96
N PHE A 430 0.22 32.75 9.02
CA PHE A 430 -0.58 31.69 8.39
C PHE A 430 0.28 30.65 7.64
N VAL A 431 1.42 31.07 7.06
CA VAL A 431 2.37 30.13 6.43
C VAL A 431 3.16 29.39 7.49
N ALA A 432 3.62 30.05 8.55
CA ALA A 432 4.32 29.38 9.64
C ALA A 432 3.46 28.25 10.24
N GLU A 433 2.17 28.51 10.48
CA GLU A 433 1.23 27.51 10.98
C GLU A 433 0.93 26.40 9.95
N LEU A 434 0.84 26.72 8.66
CA LEU A 434 0.72 25.72 7.59
C LEU A 434 1.91 24.76 7.54
N ARG A 435 3.14 25.28 7.69
CA ARG A 435 4.37 24.48 7.70
C ARG A 435 4.43 23.58 8.93
N LYS A 436 4.09 24.09 10.12
CA LYS A 436 3.98 23.30 11.35
C LYS A 436 2.92 22.19 11.21
N ALA A 437 1.75 22.52 10.67
CA ALA A 437 0.68 21.54 10.44
C ALA A 437 1.10 20.45 9.45
N THR A 438 1.79 20.82 8.37
CA THR A 438 2.29 19.88 7.38
C THR A 438 3.36 18.97 7.98
N SER A 439 4.33 19.52 8.73
CA SER A 439 5.35 18.75 9.43
C SER A 439 4.73 17.73 10.40
N ALA A 440 3.80 18.18 11.24
CA ALA A 440 3.10 17.34 12.21
C ALA A 440 2.27 16.23 11.56
N ARG A 441 1.54 16.53 10.47
CA ARG A 441 0.73 15.54 9.73
C ARG A 441 1.56 14.50 9.01
N VAL A 442 2.60 14.91 8.29
CA VAL A 442 3.51 13.98 7.61
C VAL A 442 4.21 13.09 8.65
N TYR A 443 4.64 13.67 9.78
CA TYR A 443 5.20 12.90 10.89
C TYR A 443 4.19 11.86 11.43
N ALA A 444 2.93 12.23 11.66
CA ALA A 444 1.91 11.28 12.13
C ALA A 444 1.60 10.16 11.12
N ALA A 445 1.52 10.50 9.83
CA ALA A 445 1.27 9.55 8.75
C ALA A 445 2.42 8.55 8.60
N ASP A 446 3.68 9.01 8.65
CA ASP A 446 4.87 8.14 8.60
C ASP A 446 4.84 7.08 9.70
N LYS A 447 4.47 7.45 10.94
CA LYS A 447 4.44 6.53 12.09
C LYS A 447 3.30 5.55 11.97
N SER A 448 2.12 6.04 11.62
CA SER A 448 0.93 5.20 11.48
C SER A 448 1.15 4.14 10.39
N LEU A 449 1.68 4.53 9.23
CA LEU A 449 1.97 3.60 8.14
C LEU A 449 3.15 2.66 8.44
N ALA A 450 4.20 3.15 9.13
CA ALA A 450 5.30 2.33 9.60
C ALA A 450 4.83 1.22 10.55
N ILE A 451 3.96 1.55 11.52
CA ILE A 451 3.35 0.59 12.44
C ILE A 451 2.48 -0.41 11.67
N PHE A 452 1.62 0.08 10.78
CA PHE A 452 0.72 -0.77 10.00
C PHE A 452 1.47 -1.82 9.16
N LEU A 453 2.54 -1.39 8.48
CA LEU A 453 3.30 -2.25 7.58
C LEU A 453 4.41 -3.04 8.29
N GLY A 454 4.63 -2.82 9.58
CA GLY A 454 5.76 -3.36 10.31
C GLY A 454 7.12 -2.91 9.76
N ARG A 455 7.24 -1.64 9.34
CA ARG A 455 8.45 -1.08 8.75
C ARG A 455 9.07 0.00 9.64
N PRO A 456 10.37 0.29 9.52
CA PRO A 456 10.96 1.44 10.20
C PRO A 456 10.31 2.76 9.74
N PRO A 457 10.02 3.70 10.67
CA PRO A 457 9.61 5.05 10.30
C PRO A 457 10.77 5.78 9.61
N ARG A 458 10.46 6.63 8.62
CA ARG A 458 11.47 7.36 7.85
C ARG A 458 11.86 8.69 8.48
N ILE A 459 10.94 9.32 9.21
CA ILE A 459 11.16 10.61 9.85
C ILE A 459 11.50 10.37 11.32
N VAL A 460 12.79 10.28 11.66
CA VAL A 460 13.20 9.94 13.02
C VAL A 460 13.17 11.18 13.92
N LYS A 461 12.54 11.06 15.09
CA LYS A 461 12.39 12.10 16.12
C LYS A 461 13.69 12.82 16.48
N ALA A 462 14.81 12.11 16.53
CA ALA A 462 16.12 12.67 16.89
C ALA A 462 16.64 13.76 15.93
N TYR A 463 16.14 13.80 14.68
CA TYR A 463 16.55 14.78 13.68
C TYR A 463 15.48 15.85 13.41
N CYS A 464 14.44 15.93 14.25
CA CYS A 464 13.31 16.83 14.05
C CYS A 464 13.03 17.68 15.30
N ILE A 465 12.73 18.96 15.09
CA ILE A 465 12.20 19.85 16.11
C ILE A 465 10.68 19.74 16.11
N PHE A 466 10.16 19.01 17.10
CA PHE A 466 8.72 18.76 17.23
C PHE A 466 7.95 20.04 17.57
N GLN A 467 7.19 20.52 16.59
CA GLN A 467 6.39 21.74 16.69
C GLN A 467 4.98 21.45 16.21
N LEU A 468 4.00 21.93 16.96
CA LEU A 468 2.59 21.75 16.64
C LEU A 468 2.01 23.08 16.18
N PRO A 469 1.10 23.07 15.18
CA PRO A 469 0.41 24.28 14.78
C PRO A 469 -0.49 24.79 15.92
N ALA A 470 -0.61 26.10 16.05
CA ALA A 470 -1.60 26.77 16.88
C ALA A 470 -2.99 26.62 16.22
N ASN A 471 -4.00 26.27 17.02
CA ASN A 471 -5.36 26.13 16.54
C ASN A 471 -6.07 27.49 16.51
N LEU A 472 -5.65 28.34 15.57
CA LEU A 472 -6.17 29.69 15.40
C LEU A 472 -7.35 29.69 14.42
N PRO A 473 -8.59 29.95 14.87
CA PRO A 473 -9.73 30.08 13.97
C PRO A 473 -9.48 31.23 12.99
N ASN A 474 -9.99 31.10 11.76
CA ASN A 474 -10.03 32.19 10.78
C ASN A 474 -8.66 32.76 10.36
N ILE A 475 -7.55 32.05 10.58
CA ILE A 475 -6.20 32.46 10.18
C ILE A 475 -6.06 32.66 8.65
N TRP A 476 -6.97 32.06 7.88
CA TRP A 476 -7.03 32.13 6.41
C TRP A 476 -8.09 33.11 5.88
N ASP A 477 -8.77 33.86 6.76
CA ASP A 477 -9.75 34.85 6.35
C ASP A 477 -9.05 36.07 5.74
N THR A 478 -9.59 36.57 4.63
CA THR A 478 -9.01 37.71 3.90
C THR A 478 -9.33 39.07 4.53
N GLY A 479 -9.93 39.09 5.72
CA GLY A 479 -10.12 40.31 6.51
C GLY A 479 -8.83 40.72 7.21
N ASP A 480 -8.65 42.02 7.45
CA ASP A 480 -7.44 42.60 8.04
C ASP A 480 -7.06 41.95 9.38
N ALA A 481 -6.15 40.98 9.35
CA ALA A 481 -5.54 40.36 10.53
C ALA A 481 -4.56 41.31 11.26
N THR A 482 -4.56 42.60 10.93
CA THR A 482 -3.66 43.63 11.49
C THR A 482 -4.18 44.27 12.78
N THR A 483 -5.41 43.98 13.24
CA THR A 483 -5.94 44.52 14.50
C THR A 483 -6.01 43.53 15.67
N ALA A 484 -5.83 42.23 15.44
CA ALA A 484 -5.85 41.22 16.52
C ALA A 484 -4.45 40.70 16.93
N ALA A 485 -3.45 40.75 16.04
CA ALA A 485 -2.12 40.19 16.30
C ALA A 485 -1.18 41.09 17.13
N GLY A 486 -1.57 42.34 17.39
CA GLY A 486 -0.69 43.35 18.00
C GLY A 486 -0.78 43.52 19.52
N GLN A 487 -1.74 42.88 20.21
CA GLN A 487 -1.92 43.09 21.67
C GLN A 487 -1.99 41.81 22.51
N ASP A 488 -2.22 40.64 21.92
CA ASP A 488 -2.39 39.40 22.69
C ASP A 488 -1.25 38.36 22.53
N ALA A 489 -0.29 38.58 21.62
CA ALA A 489 0.83 37.65 21.40
C ALA A 489 1.90 37.66 22.52
N GLU A 490 1.91 38.66 23.40
CA GLU A 490 2.84 38.74 24.55
C GLU A 490 2.22 38.34 25.90
N ARG A 491 0.93 37.93 25.95
CA ARG A 491 0.24 37.62 27.22
C ARG A 491 -0.09 36.15 27.48
N THR A 492 0.31 35.21 26.61
CA THR A 492 0.11 33.78 26.89
C THR A 492 1.40 33.06 27.29
N VAL A 493 2.18 33.72 28.15
CA VAL A 493 3.15 33.06 29.03
C VAL A 493 2.63 33.29 30.45
N VAL A 494 2.10 32.23 31.04
CA VAL A 494 1.52 32.15 32.41
C VAL A 494 0.06 32.62 32.56
N GLY A 495 -0.84 31.64 32.72
CA GLY A 495 -2.03 31.74 33.57
C GLY A 495 -3.26 32.46 33.02
N GLU A 496 -4.37 31.72 32.97
CA GLU A 496 -5.76 32.21 32.93
C GLU A 496 -6.28 32.80 31.60
N THR A 497 -6.66 31.92 30.66
CA THR A 497 -7.71 32.23 29.68
C THR A 497 -9.08 32.15 30.34
N SER A 498 -9.84 33.23 30.22
CA SER A 498 -11.21 33.37 30.69
C SER A 498 -12.14 32.28 30.16
N SER A 499 -12.97 31.77 31.07
CA SER A 499 -13.92 30.67 30.97
C SER A 499 -15.09 30.86 29.96
N ASN A 500 -14.89 30.89 28.63
CA ASN A 500 -16.01 30.56 27.70
C ASN A 500 -15.70 30.20 26.23
N ASP A 501 -14.47 30.32 25.70
CA ASP A 501 -14.21 29.88 24.30
C ASP A 501 -13.50 28.52 24.29
N LEU A 502 -14.30 27.45 24.20
CA LEU A 502 -13.78 26.09 23.98
C LEU A 502 -13.03 26.04 22.65
N GLU A 503 -11.82 25.46 22.66
CA GLU A 503 -11.01 25.25 21.45
C GLU A 503 -11.82 24.52 20.36
N VAL A 504 -11.85 25.06 19.13
CA VAL A 504 -12.67 24.53 18.03
C VAL A 504 -12.12 23.19 17.53
N ILE A 505 -12.99 22.20 17.37
CA ILE A 505 -12.65 20.92 16.73
C ILE A 505 -12.60 21.12 15.22
N ASN A 506 -11.41 20.99 14.65
CA ASN A 506 -11.13 21.13 13.22
C ASN A 506 -9.90 20.28 12.82
N TYR A 507 -9.45 20.41 11.58
CA TYR A 507 -8.26 19.69 11.09
C TYR A 507 -6.96 20.03 11.82
N THR A 508 -6.83 21.24 12.38
CA THR A 508 -5.65 21.63 13.16
C THR A 508 -5.65 20.96 14.53
N ALA A 509 -6.81 20.90 15.20
CA ALA A 509 -6.98 20.13 16.44
C ALA A 509 -6.65 18.63 16.23
N ASP A 510 -7.18 18.04 15.16
CA ASP A 510 -6.89 16.66 14.73
C ASP A 510 -5.39 16.43 14.50
N THR A 511 -4.72 17.33 13.78
CA THR A 511 -3.27 17.28 13.55
C THR A 511 -2.49 17.31 14.86
N ARG A 512 -2.89 18.18 15.80
CA ARG A 512 -2.23 18.30 17.11
C ARG A 512 -2.36 17.02 17.91
N CYS A 513 -3.56 16.44 17.99
CA CYS A 513 -3.82 15.19 18.70
C CYS A 513 -3.03 14.03 18.09
N SER A 514 -3.19 13.79 16.79
CA SER A 514 -2.55 12.68 16.07
C SER A 514 -1.03 12.74 16.14
N ALA A 515 -0.42 13.92 15.95
CA ALA A 515 1.03 14.09 16.03
C ALA A 515 1.58 13.84 17.44
N ARG A 516 0.87 14.26 18.50
CA ARG A 516 1.27 13.99 19.89
C ARG A 516 1.25 12.49 20.19
N PHE A 517 0.22 11.76 19.75
CA PHE A 517 0.22 10.30 19.89
C PHE A 517 1.30 9.63 19.03
N ALA A 518 1.53 10.10 17.80
CA ALA A 518 2.59 9.59 16.94
C ALA A 518 3.99 9.73 17.58
N TRP A 519 4.23 10.82 18.31
CA TRP A 519 5.47 11.05 19.06
C TRP A 519 5.73 9.96 20.11
N LEU A 520 4.70 9.58 20.88
CA LEU A 520 4.80 8.50 21.86
C LEU A 520 4.86 7.12 21.20
N LYS A 521 4.16 6.93 20.06
CA LYS A 521 4.24 5.68 19.29
C LYS A 521 5.66 5.41 18.80
N GLU A 522 6.45 6.43 18.42
CA GLU A 522 7.86 6.24 18.08
C GLU A 522 8.69 5.75 19.28
N ASP A 523 8.43 6.26 20.48
CA ASP A 523 9.10 5.78 21.69
C ASP A 523 8.75 4.31 21.97
N VAL A 524 7.50 3.91 21.74
CA VAL A 524 7.06 2.50 21.81
C VAL A 524 7.76 1.63 20.76
N LEU A 525 7.90 2.10 19.51
CA LEU A 525 8.69 1.43 18.46
C LEU A 525 10.15 1.22 18.88
N GLY A 526 10.71 2.15 19.67
CA GLY A 526 12.04 2.00 20.26
C GLY A 526 12.15 0.83 21.25
N LEU A 527 11.12 0.57 22.06
CA LEU A 527 11.09 -0.55 23.01
C LEU A 527 11.11 -1.89 22.30
N PHE A 528 10.34 -1.97 21.23
CA PHE A 528 10.20 -3.12 20.36
C PHE A 528 11.54 -3.63 19.80
N ARG A 529 12.47 -2.72 19.46
CA ARG A 529 13.85 -3.08 19.04
C ARG A 529 14.76 -3.54 20.18
N HIS A 530 14.47 -3.17 21.42
CA HIS A 530 15.32 -3.42 22.60
C HIS A 530 14.62 -4.29 23.64
N ARG A 531 13.89 -5.31 23.20
CA ARG A 531 13.05 -6.23 24.01
C ARG A 531 13.76 -6.98 25.14
N MET A 532 15.08 -6.86 25.28
CA MET A 532 15.89 -7.55 26.29
C MET A 532 16.82 -6.60 27.05
N SER A 533 16.59 -5.28 26.97
CA SER A 533 17.37 -4.29 27.72
C SER A 533 16.93 -4.27 29.19
N PRO A 534 17.85 -4.23 30.17
CA PRO A 534 17.49 -4.14 31.60
C PRO A 534 16.61 -2.92 31.91
N ASP A 535 16.80 -1.82 31.20
CA ASP A 535 16.02 -0.57 31.37
C ASP A 535 14.62 -0.60 30.72
N GLN A 536 14.22 -1.69 30.06
CA GLN A 536 12.98 -1.72 29.27
C GLN A 536 11.73 -1.50 30.14
N VAL A 537 11.69 -2.10 31.34
CA VAL A 537 10.53 -1.98 32.24
C VAL A 537 10.36 -0.53 32.71
N GLU A 538 11.46 0.15 33.04
CA GLU A 538 11.45 1.55 33.46
C GLU A 538 11.01 2.46 32.30
N LYS A 539 11.58 2.26 31.11
CA LYS A 539 11.20 3.02 29.90
C LYS A 539 9.72 2.80 29.54
N ALA A 540 9.24 1.56 29.59
CA ALA A 540 7.84 1.24 29.34
C ALA A 540 6.90 1.90 30.38
N SER A 541 7.29 1.94 31.65
CA SER A 541 6.54 2.64 32.71
C SER A 541 6.53 4.15 32.49
N ALA A 542 7.65 4.75 32.08
CA ALA A 542 7.74 6.18 31.78
C ALA A 542 6.86 6.55 30.57
N ILE A 543 6.89 5.75 29.51
CA ILE A 543 6.02 5.95 28.35
C ILE A 543 4.54 5.79 28.74
N ARG A 544 4.19 4.80 29.57
CA ARG A 544 2.82 4.62 30.07
C ARG A 544 2.31 5.88 30.78
N ALA A 545 3.09 6.40 31.72
CA ALA A 545 2.75 7.62 32.45
C ALA A 545 2.56 8.81 31.48
N ALA A 546 3.46 8.98 30.50
CA ALA A 546 3.34 10.03 29.49
C ALA A 546 2.06 9.90 28.63
N VAL A 547 1.66 8.69 28.25
CA VAL A 547 0.42 8.44 27.49
C VAL A 547 -0.82 8.80 28.34
N GLU A 548 -0.83 8.41 29.61
CA GLU A 548 -1.94 8.70 30.53
C GLU A 548 -2.04 10.19 30.86
N ASP A 549 -0.91 10.87 31.07
CA ASP A 549 -0.85 12.31 31.31
C ASP A 549 -1.30 13.08 30.06
N GLN A 550 -0.85 12.69 28.87
CA GLN A 550 -1.32 13.29 27.62
C GLN A 550 -2.83 13.16 27.47
N TRP A 551 -3.42 12.00 27.78
CA TRP A 551 -4.88 11.84 27.76
C TRP A 551 -5.58 12.65 28.84
N ARG A 552 -4.99 12.81 30.02
CA ARG A 552 -5.53 13.62 31.11
C ARG A 552 -5.54 15.11 30.76
N GLU A 553 -4.48 15.60 30.11
CA GLU A 553 -4.30 17.00 29.73
C GLU A 553 -5.15 17.45 28.54
N LEU A 554 -5.66 16.52 27.72
CA LEU A 554 -6.57 16.88 26.63
C LEU A 554 -7.82 17.62 27.17
N PRO A 555 -8.38 18.59 26.41
CA PRO A 555 -9.65 19.23 26.76
C PRO A 555 -10.78 18.20 26.92
N ALA A 556 -11.71 18.44 27.85
CA ALA A 556 -12.80 17.50 28.13
C ALA A 556 -13.66 17.22 26.90
N HIS A 557 -13.92 18.25 26.07
CA HIS A 557 -14.69 18.12 24.83
C HIS A 557 -13.90 17.48 23.68
N PHE A 558 -12.62 17.14 23.86
CA PHE A 558 -11.82 16.33 22.92
C PHE A 558 -11.82 14.84 23.29
N LYS A 559 -12.44 14.46 24.41
CA LYS A 559 -12.43 13.08 24.92
C LYS A 559 -13.76 12.40 24.64
N LEU A 560 -13.69 11.25 23.98
CA LEU A 560 -14.81 10.31 23.96
C LEU A 560 -14.81 9.51 25.27
N THR A 561 -15.64 9.93 26.24
CA THR A 561 -15.80 9.23 27.53
C THR A 561 -17.00 8.28 27.56
N THR A 562 -17.93 8.44 26.62
CA THR A 562 -19.15 7.62 26.48
C THR A 562 -19.15 6.87 25.15
N SER A 563 -20.05 5.90 24.99
CA SER A 563 -20.30 5.26 23.68
C SER A 563 -20.63 6.30 22.60
N LEU A 564 -20.13 6.07 21.39
CA LEU A 564 -20.35 6.92 20.21
C LEU A 564 -21.83 6.99 19.81
N ARG A 565 -22.63 6.00 20.23
CA ARG A 565 -24.09 5.94 20.02
C ARG A 565 -24.83 7.05 20.76
N HIS A 566 -24.32 7.47 21.91
CA HIS A 566 -24.91 8.52 22.76
C HIS A 566 -24.28 9.90 22.52
N CYS A 567 -23.32 10.00 21.60
CA CYS A 567 -22.72 11.26 21.21
C CYS A 567 -23.60 11.95 20.16
N HIS A 568 -24.20 13.08 20.53
CA HIS A 568 -25.14 13.85 19.70
C HIS A 568 -24.48 15.01 18.92
N SER A 569 -23.15 15.02 18.82
CA SER A 569 -22.40 16.06 18.08
C SER A 569 -22.54 15.90 16.56
N ASP A 570 -22.04 16.87 15.79
CA ASP A 570 -22.01 16.78 14.33
C ASP A 570 -21.07 15.65 13.85
N PRO A 571 -21.24 15.16 12.60
CA PRO A 571 -20.48 14.02 12.08
C PRO A 571 -18.96 14.17 12.15
N PHE A 572 -18.42 15.38 11.93
CA PHE A 572 -16.98 15.65 11.99
C PHE A 572 -16.47 15.52 13.42
N THR A 573 -17.15 16.18 14.36
CA THR A 573 -16.81 16.08 15.79
C THR A 573 -16.85 14.63 16.26
N ARG A 574 -17.84 13.85 15.86
CA ARG A 574 -17.94 12.43 16.22
C ARG A 574 -16.77 11.61 15.68
N ASP A 575 -16.35 11.84 14.44
CA ASP A 575 -15.21 11.15 13.83
C ASP A 575 -13.89 11.53 14.52
N PHE A 576 -13.70 12.82 14.84
CA PHE A 576 -12.54 13.30 15.59
C PHE A 576 -12.45 12.68 16.99
N LEU A 577 -13.56 12.63 17.72
CA LEU A 577 -13.60 12.10 19.08
C LEU A 577 -13.25 10.60 19.13
N VAL A 578 -13.81 9.81 18.22
CA VAL A 578 -13.50 8.38 18.15
C VAL A 578 -12.07 8.15 17.64
N GLY A 579 -11.60 8.93 16.67
CA GLY A 579 -10.21 8.88 16.20
C GLY A 579 -9.21 9.15 17.33
N THR A 580 -9.43 10.22 18.09
CA THR A 580 -8.58 10.60 19.23
C THR A 580 -8.58 9.52 20.32
N ARG A 581 -9.74 8.91 20.60
CA ARG A 581 -9.84 7.79 21.56
C ARG A 581 -9.12 6.53 21.05
N LEU A 582 -9.25 6.21 19.76
CA LEU A 582 -8.57 5.08 19.15
C LEU A 582 -7.05 5.27 19.14
N ASP A 583 -6.54 6.48 18.87
CA ASP A 583 -5.11 6.78 18.94
C ASP A 583 -4.52 6.58 20.34
N TYR A 584 -5.24 7.03 21.37
CA TYR A 584 -4.89 6.79 22.76
C TYR A 584 -4.83 5.29 23.09
N LEU A 585 -5.93 4.57 22.80
CA LEU A 585 -6.02 3.13 23.08
C LEU A 585 -4.98 2.34 22.29
N HIS A 586 -4.74 2.69 21.03
CA HIS A 586 -3.76 2.02 20.20
C HIS A 586 -2.33 2.25 20.70
N THR A 587 -2.02 3.43 21.24
CA THR A 587 -0.70 3.67 21.85
C THR A 587 -0.50 2.79 23.10
N LEU A 588 -1.53 2.64 23.94
CA LEU A 588 -1.50 1.70 25.07
C LEU A 588 -1.39 0.24 24.61
N PHE A 589 -2.15 -0.14 23.59
CA PHE A 589 -2.14 -1.47 22.99
C PHE A 589 -0.73 -1.85 22.51
N LEU A 590 -0.08 -0.97 21.75
CA LEU A 590 1.30 -1.17 21.29
C LEU A 590 2.29 -1.27 22.47
N LEU A 591 2.11 -0.46 23.52
CA LEU A 591 2.96 -0.50 24.70
C LEU A 591 2.83 -1.82 25.48
N HIS A 592 1.61 -2.35 25.62
CA HIS A 592 1.37 -3.67 26.18
C HIS A 592 2.03 -4.76 25.32
N LEU A 593 1.84 -4.72 24.00
CA LEU A 593 2.51 -5.65 23.07
C LEU A 593 4.04 -5.58 23.14
N ALA A 594 4.62 -4.40 23.34
CA ALA A 594 6.07 -4.23 23.50
C ALA A 594 6.58 -4.82 24.83
N SER A 595 5.71 -4.97 25.82
CA SER A 595 6.05 -5.45 27.17
C SER A 595 5.76 -6.95 27.37
N LEU A 596 5.02 -7.59 26.46
CA LEU A 596 4.71 -9.01 26.53
C LEU A 596 5.93 -9.90 26.21
N ARG A 597 6.08 -10.97 26.98
CA ARG A 597 7.08 -12.02 26.74
C ARG A 597 6.66 -12.99 25.64
N GLN A 598 5.38 -13.35 25.62
CA GLN A 598 4.74 -14.21 24.61
C GLN A 598 3.39 -13.59 24.23
N ILE A 599 3.11 -13.52 22.93
CA ILE A 599 1.87 -12.90 22.41
C ILE A 599 0.69 -13.88 22.50
N SER A 600 0.96 -15.19 22.52
CA SER A 600 -0.03 -16.26 22.69
C SER A 600 -0.81 -16.17 24.00
N GLU A 601 -0.25 -15.55 25.04
CA GLU A 601 -0.91 -15.33 26.33
C GLU A 601 -1.10 -13.84 26.61
N PRO A 602 -2.12 -13.19 26.01
CA PRO A 602 -2.38 -11.78 26.25
C PRO A 602 -2.81 -11.55 27.70
N ASP A 603 -2.23 -10.53 28.35
CA ASP A 603 -2.60 -10.13 29.70
C ASP A 603 -4.01 -9.49 29.74
N GLU A 604 -4.62 -9.46 30.93
CA GLU A 604 -5.98 -8.92 31.10
C GLU A 604 -6.06 -7.43 30.72
N ALA A 605 -4.97 -6.69 30.92
CA ALA A 605 -4.89 -5.27 30.57
C ALA A 605 -4.90 -5.06 29.05
N LEU A 606 -4.13 -5.82 28.28
CA LEU A 606 -4.15 -5.79 26.83
C LEU A 606 -5.52 -6.21 26.28
N LEU A 607 -6.14 -7.24 26.87
CA LEU A 607 -7.49 -7.66 26.45
C LEU A 607 -8.55 -6.60 26.71
N THR A 608 -8.43 -5.86 27.81
CA THR A 608 -9.33 -4.74 28.11
C THR A 608 -9.18 -3.64 27.07
N VAL A 609 -7.95 -3.25 26.73
CA VAL A 609 -7.67 -2.23 25.70
C VAL A 609 -8.15 -2.71 24.32
N ALA A 610 -7.86 -3.96 23.94
CA ALA A 610 -8.29 -4.54 22.67
C ALA A 610 -9.83 -4.62 22.58
N GLY A 611 -10.51 -5.00 23.67
CA GLY A 611 -11.96 -5.03 23.76
C GLY A 611 -12.59 -3.64 23.56
N GLU A 612 -12.03 -2.61 24.19
CA GLU A 612 -12.47 -1.22 23.99
C GLU A 612 -12.24 -0.74 22.54
N MET A 613 -11.06 -1.02 21.96
CA MET A 613 -10.76 -0.68 20.57
C MET A 613 -11.74 -1.32 19.60
N LEU A 614 -11.98 -2.63 19.73
CA LEU A 614 -12.91 -3.35 18.86
C LEU A 614 -14.35 -2.85 19.05
N SER A 615 -14.79 -2.62 20.28
CA SER A 615 -16.13 -2.07 20.57
C SER A 615 -16.33 -0.71 19.90
N HIS A 616 -15.34 0.18 19.92
CA HIS A 616 -15.42 1.47 19.22
C HIS A 616 -15.41 1.30 17.70
N ILE A 617 -14.60 0.39 17.15
CA ILE A 617 -14.59 0.11 15.71
C ILE A 617 -15.94 -0.44 15.24
N VAL A 618 -16.56 -1.34 15.99
CA VAL A 618 -17.91 -1.83 15.69
C VAL A 618 -18.93 -0.69 15.70
N GLU A 619 -18.85 0.24 16.65
CA GLU A 619 -19.69 1.44 16.65
C GLU A 619 -19.45 2.33 15.42
N VAL A 620 -18.19 2.49 14.99
CA VAL A 620 -17.83 3.25 13.78
C VAL A 620 -18.42 2.59 12.52
N ILE A 621 -18.35 1.27 12.40
CA ILE A 621 -18.89 0.52 11.25
C ILE A 621 -20.42 0.65 11.18
N ILE A 622 -21.11 0.47 12.32
CA ILE A 622 -22.57 0.57 12.43
C ILE A 622 -23.05 2.01 12.15
N LEU A 623 -22.29 3.02 12.61
CA LEU A 623 -22.67 4.43 12.52
C LEU A 623 -22.04 5.16 11.33
N ARG A 624 -21.47 4.43 10.36
CA ARG A 624 -20.71 4.99 9.23
C ARG A 624 -21.42 6.13 8.48
N ASP A 625 -22.74 6.03 8.30
CA ASP A 625 -23.53 7.05 7.60
C ASP A 625 -23.73 8.34 8.41
N ARG A 626 -23.40 8.31 9.72
CA ARG A 626 -23.48 9.45 10.63
C ARG A 626 -22.09 9.97 11.04
N LEU A 627 -21.05 9.47 10.38
CA LEU A 627 -19.66 9.88 10.52
C LEU A 627 -19.16 10.44 9.19
N VAL A 628 -17.98 11.03 9.22
CA VAL A 628 -17.27 11.48 8.02
C VAL A 628 -15.87 10.88 7.99
N ASN A 629 -15.25 10.81 6.82
CA ASN A 629 -13.85 10.41 6.69
C ASN A 629 -12.97 11.66 6.82
N SER A 630 -12.90 12.24 8.03
CA SER A 630 -12.26 13.54 8.25
C SER A 630 -10.78 13.52 7.85
N TRP A 631 -9.99 12.60 8.42
CA TRP A 631 -8.55 12.44 8.12
C TRP A 631 -8.28 11.26 7.18
N THR A 632 -8.77 10.07 7.53
CA THR A 632 -8.58 8.81 6.80
C THR A 632 -9.92 8.15 6.50
N SER A 633 -9.90 7.06 5.73
CA SER A 633 -11.11 6.28 5.43
C SER A 633 -11.57 5.43 6.62
N LEU A 634 -12.84 5.01 6.59
CA LEU A 634 -13.36 3.93 7.44
C LEU A 634 -12.47 2.69 7.38
N ILE A 635 -12.08 2.28 6.16
CA ILE A 635 -11.24 1.12 5.90
C ILE A 635 -9.91 1.22 6.67
N TRP A 636 -9.26 2.38 6.64
CA TRP A 636 -8.04 2.62 7.42
C TRP A 636 -8.26 2.44 8.92
N LYS A 637 -9.35 2.99 9.48
CA LYS A 637 -9.64 2.86 10.93
C LYS A 637 -9.83 1.39 11.32
N VAL A 638 -10.54 0.61 10.50
CA VAL A 638 -10.74 -0.83 10.78
C VAL A 638 -9.43 -1.60 10.62
N ALA A 639 -8.62 -1.31 9.60
CA ALA A 639 -7.33 -1.98 9.39
C ALA A 639 -6.34 -1.63 10.52
N GLN A 640 -6.18 -0.35 10.85
CA GLN A 640 -5.20 0.11 11.83
C GLN A 640 -5.53 -0.27 13.28
N TYR A 641 -6.81 -0.31 13.65
CA TYR A 641 -7.23 -0.49 15.04
C TYR A 641 -8.08 -1.76 15.25
N GLY A 642 -8.99 -2.04 14.32
CA GLY A 642 -9.96 -3.14 14.44
C GLY A 642 -9.34 -4.50 14.25
N LEU A 643 -8.55 -4.69 13.19
CA LEU A 643 -7.89 -5.96 12.90
C LEU A 643 -6.87 -6.34 14.00
N PRO A 644 -5.98 -5.43 14.48
CA PRO A 644 -5.09 -5.75 15.59
C PRO A 644 -5.82 -6.18 16.87
N ALA A 645 -6.86 -5.44 17.25
CA ALA A 645 -7.68 -5.78 18.40
C ALA A 645 -8.39 -7.13 18.23
N ALA A 646 -8.98 -7.38 17.05
CA ALA A 646 -9.64 -8.64 16.74
C ALA A 646 -8.68 -9.84 16.77
N GLY A 647 -7.43 -9.65 16.32
CA GLY A 647 -6.39 -10.68 16.37
C GLY A 647 -6.03 -11.09 17.79
N ILE A 648 -5.82 -10.13 18.70
CA ILE A 648 -5.51 -10.42 20.10
C ILE A 648 -6.69 -11.06 20.83
N ILE A 649 -7.92 -10.57 20.59
CA ILE A 649 -9.13 -11.18 21.16
C ILE A 649 -9.29 -12.63 20.66
N SER A 650 -9.00 -12.87 19.38
CA SER A 650 -9.03 -14.21 18.78
C SER A 650 -8.05 -15.15 19.50
N LEU A 651 -6.81 -14.73 19.72
CA LEU A 651 -5.83 -15.53 20.47
C LEU A 651 -6.30 -15.86 21.89
N ALA A 652 -6.80 -14.87 22.64
CA ALA A 652 -7.32 -15.12 23.99
C ALA A 652 -8.50 -16.09 24.04
N LEU A 653 -9.37 -16.04 23.02
CA LEU A 653 -10.51 -16.96 22.92
C LEU A 653 -10.09 -18.41 22.66
N LEU A 654 -8.98 -18.62 21.94
CA LEU A 654 -8.40 -19.94 21.66
C LEU A 654 -7.74 -20.56 22.89
N HIS A 655 -6.96 -19.77 23.65
CA HIS A 655 -6.21 -20.27 24.81
C HIS A 655 -7.06 -20.41 26.10
N SER A 656 -8.38 -20.18 26.04
CA SER A 656 -9.31 -20.30 27.18
C SER A 656 -8.91 -19.48 28.43
N THR A 657 -8.12 -18.42 28.28
CA THR A 657 -7.71 -17.51 29.36
C THR A 657 -8.82 -16.56 29.80
N VAL A 658 -9.94 -16.49 29.07
CA VAL A 658 -11.14 -15.73 29.45
C VAL A 658 -11.89 -16.45 30.57
N ASN A 659 -11.36 -16.36 31.79
CA ASN A 659 -11.99 -16.90 32.99
C ASN A 659 -13.29 -16.13 33.29
N THR A 660 -14.37 -16.87 33.54
CA THR A 660 -15.78 -16.43 33.61
C THR A 660 -16.17 -15.55 34.81
N GLY A 661 -15.22 -14.88 35.48
CA GLY A 661 -15.47 -14.24 36.78
C GLY A 661 -15.25 -12.73 36.92
N ALA A 662 -14.33 -12.11 36.16
CA ALA A 662 -13.83 -10.78 36.56
C ALA A 662 -13.45 -9.79 35.44
N SER A 663 -13.44 -10.18 34.16
CA SER A 663 -13.11 -9.25 33.08
C SER A 663 -14.29 -8.30 32.78
N PRO A 664 -14.05 -6.99 32.55
CA PRO A 664 -15.11 -6.02 32.23
C PRO A 664 -15.89 -6.32 30.95
N PHE A 665 -15.35 -7.18 30.07
CA PHE A 665 -16.03 -7.66 28.87
C PHE A 665 -16.47 -9.11 29.04
N SER A 666 -17.78 -9.37 28.91
CA SER A 666 -18.25 -10.75 28.83
C SER A 666 -17.72 -11.40 27.55
N ARG A 667 -17.31 -12.68 27.63
CA ARG A 667 -16.94 -13.50 26.46
C ARG A 667 -17.97 -13.36 25.32
N SER A 668 -19.26 -13.29 25.68
CA SER A 668 -20.36 -13.09 24.73
C SER A 668 -20.27 -11.78 23.94
N ARG A 669 -19.86 -10.68 24.58
CA ARG A 669 -19.73 -9.37 23.93
C ARG A 669 -18.57 -9.36 22.94
N LEU A 670 -17.41 -9.93 23.32
CA LEU A 670 -16.26 -10.05 22.43
C LEU A 670 -16.58 -10.88 21.19
N VAL A 671 -17.27 -12.02 21.38
CA VAL A 671 -17.76 -12.87 20.28
C VAL A 671 -18.75 -12.11 19.39
N GLN A 672 -19.65 -11.32 19.98
CA GLN A 672 -20.60 -10.50 19.22
C GLN A 672 -19.89 -9.44 18.38
N ASP A 673 -18.94 -8.70 18.96
CA ASP A 673 -18.20 -7.65 18.26
C ASP A 673 -17.37 -8.22 17.09
N LEU A 674 -16.72 -9.38 17.28
CA LEU A 674 -16.06 -10.12 16.20
C LEU A 674 -17.05 -10.57 15.11
N SER A 675 -18.23 -11.05 15.51
CA SER A 675 -19.26 -11.50 14.57
C SER A 675 -19.80 -10.35 13.71
N VAL A 676 -19.99 -9.15 14.30
CA VAL A 676 -20.41 -7.96 13.55
C VAL A 676 -19.35 -7.56 12.53
N LEU A 677 -18.07 -7.55 12.91
CA LEU A 677 -16.98 -7.25 11.99
C LEU A 677 -16.95 -8.22 10.80
N VAL A 678 -17.07 -9.53 11.05
CA VAL A 678 -17.11 -10.55 10.00
C VAL A 678 -18.35 -10.39 9.11
N ALA A 679 -19.53 -10.13 9.69
CA ALA A 679 -20.77 -9.97 8.94
C ALA A 679 -20.71 -8.78 7.97
N GLU A 680 -20.21 -7.62 8.39
CA GLU A 680 -20.14 -6.40 7.57
C GLU A 680 -19.19 -6.56 6.35
N ILE A 681 -18.15 -7.37 6.49
CA ILE A 681 -17.21 -7.67 5.40
C ILE A 681 -17.76 -8.75 4.47
N ARG A 682 -18.32 -9.85 5.00
CA ARG A 682 -18.87 -10.95 4.18
C ARG A 682 -20.11 -10.54 3.38
N THR A 683 -20.91 -9.62 3.91
CA THR A 683 -22.08 -9.07 3.20
C THR A 683 -21.69 -8.08 2.09
N GLY A 684 -20.40 -7.68 2.02
CA GLY A 684 -19.93 -6.65 1.08
C GLY A 684 -20.42 -5.24 1.43
N ALA A 685 -20.96 -5.05 2.64
CA ALA A 685 -21.50 -3.76 3.08
C ALA A 685 -20.40 -2.73 3.38
N MET A 686 -19.24 -3.20 3.86
CA MET A 686 -18.09 -2.35 4.15
C MET A 686 -17.08 -2.29 2.99
N ILE A 687 -16.78 -3.43 2.37
CA ILE A 687 -15.74 -3.56 1.33
C ILE A 687 -16.12 -4.63 0.31
N GLN A 688 -15.91 -4.35 -0.98
CA GLN A 688 -16.31 -5.23 -2.09
C GLN A 688 -15.13 -5.86 -2.83
N ALA A 689 -15.38 -6.95 -3.54
CA ALA A 689 -14.37 -7.61 -4.37
C ALA A 689 -13.86 -6.66 -5.47
N GLY A 690 -12.53 -6.53 -5.55
CA GLY A 690 -11.87 -5.58 -6.46
C GLY A 690 -11.59 -4.21 -5.86
N GLU A 691 -12.05 -3.94 -4.62
CA GLU A 691 -11.66 -2.75 -3.87
C GLU A 691 -10.30 -2.92 -3.19
N PRO A 692 -9.57 -1.81 -2.95
CA PRO A 692 -8.29 -1.83 -2.25
C PRO A 692 -8.44 -2.38 -0.84
N ASN A 693 -7.43 -3.09 -0.34
CA ASN A 693 -7.44 -3.83 0.93
C ASN A 693 -8.43 -5.02 1.04
N PHE A 694 -9.26 -5.33 0.03
CA PHE A 694 -10.24 -6.42 0.10
C PHE A 694 -9.61 -7.78 0.46
N ALA A 695 -8.42 -8.07 -0.08
CA ALA A 695 -7.69 -9.30 0.20
C ALA A 695 -7.28 -9.43 1.68
N LEU A 696 -6.84 -8.33 2.29
CA LEU A 696 -6.48 -8.28 3.71
C LEU A 696 -7.71 -8.56 4.59
N PHE A 697 -8.81 -7.82 4.37
CA PHE A 697 -10.04 -7.99 5.14
C PHE A 697 -10.67 -9.37 4.97
N THR A 698 -10.66 -9.92 3.75
CA THR A 698 -11.19 -11.26 3.48
C THR A 698 -10.38 -12.34 4.20
N ARG A 699 -9.04 -12.21 4.21
CA ARG A 699 -8.16 -13.15 4.92
C ARG A 699 -8.38 -13.11 6.43
N ALA A 700 -8.39 -11.91 7.01
CA ALA A 700 -8.61 -11.71 8.43
C ALA A 700 -9.98 -12.26 8.87
N THR A 701 -11.05 -11.90 8.16
CA THR A 701 -12.40 -12.33 8.54
C THR A 701 -12.67 -13.81 8.30
N SER A 702 -12.05 -14.43 7.30
CA SER A 702 -12.13 -15.88 7.11
C SER A 702 -11.53 -16.61 8.32
N THR A 703 -10.39 -16.12 8.81
CA THR A 703 -9.72 -16.69 10.00
C THR A 703 -10.56 -16.50 11.27
N ILE A 704 -11.11 -15.30 11.48
CA ILE A 704 -12.01 -15.01 12.60
C ILE A 704 -13.28 -15.88 12.52
N GLN A 705 -13.84 -16.08 11.33
CA GLN A 705 -15.01 -16.93 11.14
C GLN A 705 -14.72 -18.38 11.51
N SER A 706 -13.62 -18.96 11.01
CA SER A 706 -13.22 -20.33 11.36
C SER A 706 -13.06 -20.51 12.86
N LEU A 707 -12.56 -19.48 13.55
CA LEU A 707 -12.48 -19.46 15.00
C LEU A 707 -13.85 -19.42 15.66
N LEU A 708 -14.75 -18.54 15.22
CA LEU A 708 -16.12 -18.45 15.75
C LEU A 708 -16.87 -19.78 15.58
N ASP A 709 -16.72 -20.44 14.42
CA ASP A 709 -17.32 -21.74 14.14
C ASP A 709 -16.75 -22.85 15.06
N SER A 710 -15.43 -22.82 15.28
CA SER A 710 -14.74 -23.74 16.20
C SER A 710 -15.20 -23.55 17.66
N LEU A 711 -15.45 -22.31 18.08
CA LEU A 711 -15.97 -22.03 19.43
C LEU A 711 -17.42 -22.52 19.63
N MET A 712 -18.26 -22.43 18.59
CA MET A 712 -19.65 -22.92 18.64
C MET A 712 -19.71 -24.45 18.73
N THR A 713 -18.82 -25.16 18.02
CA THR A 713 -18.72 -26.63 18.07
C THR A 713 -18.15 -27.11 19.41
N TRP A 714 -17.20 -26.40 20.00
CA TRP A 714 -16.64 -26.72 21.34
C TRP A 714 -17.69 -26.64 22.45
N GLY A 715 -18.62 -25.68 22.36
CA GLY A 715 -19.72 -25.53 23.31
C GLY A 715 -20.68 -26.73 23.37
N GLN A 716 -20.80 -27.48 22.27
CA GLN A 716 -21.65 -28.68 22.18
C GLN A 716 -20.95 -29.95 22.68
N SER A 717 -19.61 -30.04 22.55
CA SER A 717 -18.87 -31.24 22.98
C SER A 717 -18.70 -31.33 24.51
N ARG A 718 -18.82 -30.21 25.23
CA ARG A 718 -18.67 -30.15 26.70
C ARG A 718 -19.87 -30.70 27.48
N THR A 719 -21.00 -30.94 26.83
CA THR A 719 -22.15 -31.66 27.44
C THR A 719 -22.00 -33.18 27.38
N ASP A 720 -21.16 -33.73 26.50
CA ASP A 720 -21.00 -35.19 26.34
C ASP A 720 -19.67 -35.76 26.90
N THR A 721 -18.70 -34.91 27.27
CA THR A 721 -17.34 -35.34 27.65
C THR A 721 -17.03 -35.22 29.15
N LEU A 722 -18.01 -35.43 30.03
CA LEU A 722 -17.73 -35.63 31.46
C LEU A 722 -17.19 -37.04 31.79
N ASN A 723 -17.04 -37.93 30.80
CA ASN A 723 -16.43 -39.24 30.99
C ASN A 723 -15.57 -39.63 29.78
N SER A 724 -14.33 -39.15 29.69
CA SER A 724 -13.15 -39.99 29.37
C SER A 724 -11.90 -39.16 29.05
N GLN A 725 -10.85 -39.52 29.78
CA GLN A 725 -9.41 -39.47 29.46
C GLN A 725 -8.74 -38.14 29.10
N VAL A 726 -7.91 -37.75 30.08
CA VAL A 726 -6.74 -36.88 30.01
C VAL A 726 -5.63 -37.56 29.18
N ASP A 727 -4.81 -36.72 28.52
CA ASP A 727 -3.48 -36.94 27.93
C ASP A 727 -3.33 -37.43 26.48
N THR A 728 -2.96 -36.48 25.59
CA THR A 728 -1.66 -36.47 24.83
C THR A 728 -1.50 -35.24 23.92
N SER A 729 -2.55 -34.45 23.68
CA SER A 729 -2.51 -33.22 22.85
C SER A 729 -1.90 -31.99 23.56
N THR A 730 -1.79 -32.02 24.89
CA THR A 730 -1.32 -30.90 25.73
C THR A 730 0.18 -30.61 25.58
N GLN A 731 1.01 -31.57 25.19
CA GLN A 731 2.47 -31.36 25.05
C GLN A 731 2.91 -30.73 23.71
N TYR A 732 2.08 -30.78 22.66
CA TYR A 732 2.32 -30.06 21.41
C TYR A 732 1.67 -28.66 21.39
N MET A 733 0.63 -28.44 22.21
CA MET A 733 -0.06 -27.14 22.35
C MET A 733 0.81 -26.07 23.05
N ASP A 734 1.67 -26.47 23.98
CA ASP A 734 2.53 -25.56 24.77
C ASP A 734 3.68 -24.91 23.95
N ARG A 735 3.77 -25.23 22.66
CA ARG A 735 4.89 -24.83 21.78
C ARG A 735 4.47 -24.16 20.48
N TRP A 736 3.17 -24.01 20.23
CA TRP A 736 2.67 -23.25 19.08
C TRP A 736 2.62 -21.77 19.46
N ASP A 737 3.63 -21.02 19.02
CA ASP A 737 3.61 -19.57 19.10
C ASP A 737 3.47 -19.03 17.67
N PRO A 738 2.31 -18.42 17.32
CA PRO A 738 2.08 -17.86 15.99
C PRO A 738 3.10 -16.75 15.67
N CYS A 739 3.85 -16.29 16.68
CA CYS A 739 4.81 -15.22 16.61
C CYS A 739 6.29 -15.65 16.63
N ILE A 740 6.64 -16.95 16.50
CA ILE A 740 8.04 -17.45 16.57
C ILE A 740 9.01 -16.74 15.60
N ASN A 741 8.51 -16.16 14.51
CA ASN A 741 9.29 -15.38 13.55
C ASN A 741 8.80 -13.94 13.38
N PHE A 742 7.97 -13.41 14.30
CA PHE A 742 7.46 -12.05 14.18
C PHE A 742 8.45 -11.04 14.75
N ASP A 743 8.80 -10.06 13.93
CA ASP A 743 9.05 -8.73 14.44
C ASP A 743 7.67 -8.17 14.91
N PRO A 744 7.48 -7.84 16.19
CA PRO A 744 6.17 -7.55 16.82
C PRO A 744 5.34 -6.43 16.19
N TRP A 745 5.94 -5.65 15.31
CA TRP A 745 5.30 -4.59 14.53
C TRP A 745 4.71 -5.09 13.20
N GLU A 746 4.96 -6.33 12.78
CA GLU A 746 4.44 -6.94 11.55
C GLU A 746 3.05 -7.59 11.70
N PHE A 747 2.19 -7.03 12.59
CA PHE A 747 0.92 -7.66 12.99
C PHE A 747 -0.07 -7.91 11.84
N GLU A 748 0.09 -7.31 10.66
CA GLU A 748 -0.93 -7.38 9.59
C GLU A 748 -0.58 -8.31 8.42
N ILE A 749 0.70 -8.47 8.06
CA ILE A 749 1.08 -9.07 6.77
C ILE A 749 0.96 -10.60 6.81
N ASP A 750 1.55 -11.24 7.81
CA ASP A 750 1.58 -12.69 7.93
C ASP A 750 0.80 -13.22 9.14
N PHE A 751 0.32 -12.35 10.04
CA PHE A 751 -0.39 -12.76 11.27
C PHE A 751 -1.62 -13.61 10.97
N TRP A 752 -2.48 -13.14 10.07
CA TRP A 752 -3.70 -13.86 9.73
C TRP A 752 -3.43 -15.16 8.98
N ALA A 753 -2.33 -15.25 8.23
CA ALA A 753 -1.92 -16.50 7.59
C ALA A 753 -1.45 -17.51 8.64
N ASN A 754 -0.59 -17.08 9.57
CA ASN A 754 -0.08 -17.94 10.65
C ASN A 754 -1.18 -18.34 11.63
N LEU A 755 -2.11 -17.42 11.97
CA LEU A 755 -3.25 -17.73 12.81
C LEU A 755 -4.19 -18.74 12.14
N ALA A 756 -4.39 -18.67 10.81
CA ALA A 756 -5.20 -19.63 10.08
C ALA A 756 -4.63 -21.05 10.09
N GLU A 757 -3.31 -21.20 10.28
CA GLU A 757 -2.63 -22.50 10.42
C GLU A 757 -2.77 -23.09 11.84
N HIS A 758 -3.47 -22.42 12.76
CA HIS A 758 -3.67 -22.93 14.12
C HIS A 758 -4.38 -24.30 14.09
N PRO A 759 -3.82 -25.36 14.72
CA PRO A 759 -4.36 -26.72 14.64
C PRO A 759 -5.83 -26.85 15.06
N THR A 760 -6.28 -26.04 16.01
CA THR A 760 -7.68 -26.02 16.49
C THR A 760 -8.67 -25.34 15.53
N LEU A 761 -8.21 -24.64 14.49
CA LEU A 761 -9.07 -24.04 13.45
C LEU A 761 -9.30 -24.99 12.28
N HIS A 762 -8.46 -26.00 12.12
CA HIS A 762 -8.70 -27.12 11.23
C HIS A 762 -9.54 -28.15 11.97
N GLY A 763 -10.85 -28.18 11.67
CA GLY A 763 -11.70 -29.25 12.13
C GLY A 763 -11.06 -30.60 11.79
N THR A 764 -10.94 -31.49 12.77
CA THR A 764 -10.46 -32.85 12.58
C THR A 764 -11.25 -33.49 11.45
N SER A 765 -10.69 -33.50 10.23
CA SER A 765 -11.09 -34.44 9.19
C SER A 765 -10.60 -35.81 9.64
N HIS A 766 -11.35 -36.42 10.54
CA HIS A 766 -11.27 -37.86 10.73
C HIS A 766 -11.72 -38.47 9.41
N GLU A 767 -10.76 -39.04 8.67
CA GLU A 767 -11.03 -40.07 7.68
C GLU A 767 -11.89 -41.15 8.37
N ASN A 768 -13.09 -41.36 7.82
CA ASN A 768 -13.83 -42.60 7.88
C ASN A 768 -14.55 -42.79 6.54
#